data_AF-A0A5J4KP23-F1
#
_entry.id   AF-A0A5J4KP23-F1
#
_cell.length_a   1.000
_cell.length_b   1.000
_cell.length_c   1.000
_cell.angle_alpha   90.00
_cell.angle_beta   90.00
_cell.angle_gamma   90.00
#
_symmetry.space_group_name_H-M   'P 1'
#
loop_
_entity.id
_entity.type
_entity.pdbx_description
1 polymer ?
#
loop_
_entity_poly.entity_id
_entity_poly.type
_entity_poly.pdbx_seq_one_letter_code
_entity_poly.pdbx_strand_id
1 'polypeptide(L)'
;MPWEELAVFTSVLDEAEDEDRTDEYSLTPEMETDSPTPTSEATPLPIVDEQADWDQEPVTVPRDINRYRILQRIRSRWIFGVLKPLSATPLIPLRFQQRPDATANPWRTSHDFSQKMTFSYPEGTQIIDVFDEASGELLILGEAGSGKSTLLLKLTQSLVKRALNDDQLPIPIIFNLPSWAQKRAPLIDWLIEELNLKYQVPVALARTLVTNDQVFPLLDGLDEVDLPVRPACVEAINAYRQEHGLVPLVVCCRSADYNALPEGLVLGNAIVVQPLTHQQIDDYVSRSGEDLAAMRVALQADEDLQEMASTPLMLSILAYSYGDMTPEEAQELHSSRAIVLDQYIERLLRRETRQHYPPEQIKPWLSWLAWQMRKHNQTEFYIERMQPDWLGNSPQLHGYQRTVIRFITVLQCIVLGALAAWLKGGLKNGVVGSGNGILGLFGGGEGNTMMGWMAPGIGGGSQGGASLIIILSIVIWLVTILVGSPSIPTLTPQAIRYGLFSGLRAGFKLGGVISIIGIPFFSIVGGIQHGISYGLGIGFFLGILMGLLRGMGAGLRYEEQQKEPVPAKKASFTDRVIDGLTFGVFGALSFMVVEELLQVSQQSTLIYSCIVFLFFFAAYGFGGGTNLFPALAQTIKPAETVLWSWSHMFGDMKENSKKSVLVALVTGICVSVVIASVTSLFFFNVRYGIRYGLVFGTISGLIVGIAAFLTSMLQSGWSSTILPPEKHTKPNEGILRSGRNALIGACFFAPIGGVASGLACGIGFGLIGRLPAWPVMGMAFAVMLAIMFFVIFVIAHGGIAWIEHYTLRWYFWRAGFMPLRFVRFLETVQADALVRKVGGGYMFTHRLIQEHFARLYERQDDPS
;
A
#
# COMPACT_ATOMS: atom_id res chain seq x y z
N MET A 1 1.57 -20.55 -15.40
CA MET A 1 2.58 -19.60 -15.86
C MET A 1 3.60 -20.38 -16.67
N PRO A 2 3.88 -20.03 -17.93
CA PRO A 2 5.03 -20.53 -18.69
C PRO A 2 6.35 -20.10 -18.01
N TRP A 3 7.45 -20.78 -18.34
CA TRP A 3 8.78 -20.56 -17.72
C TRP A 3 9.30 -19.12 -17.82
N GLU A 4 8.95 -18.39 -18.88
CA GLU A 4 9.30 -16.97 -19.05
C GLU A 4 8.63 -16.07 -17.99
N GLU A 5 7.41 -16.40 -17.55
CA GLU A 5 6.70 -15.62 -16.51
C GLU A 5 7.31 -15.82 -15.11
N LEU A 6 7.94 -16.98 -14.84
CA LEU A 6 8.62 -17.26 -13.57
C LEU A 6 9.95 -16.49 -13.45
N ALA A 7 10.73 -16.40 -14.52
CA ALA A 7 11.99 -15.65 -14.56
C ALA A 7 11.76 -14.13 -14.37
N VAL A 8 10.59 -13.64 -14.80
CA VAL A 8 10.20 -12.23 -14.58
C VAL A 8 9.74 -12.01 -13.14
N PHE A 9 9.04 -12.96 -12.52
CA PHE A 9 8.67 -12.82 -11.11
C PHE A 9 9.90 -12.81 -10.20
N THR A 10 10.93 -13.61 -10.50
CA THR A 10 12.20 -13.58 -9.76
C THR A 10 12.94 -12.25 -9.91
N SER A 11 12.90 -11.59 -11.08
CA SER A 11 13.56 -10.28 -11.23
C SER A 11 12.86 -9.14 -10.49
N VAL A 12 11.54 -9.24 -10.28
CA VAL A 12 10.77 -8.34 -9.42
C VAL A 12 11.13 -8.54 -7.94
N LEU A 13 11.46 -9.78 -7.54
CA LEU A 13 11.94 -10.09 -6.20
C LEU A 13 13.40 -9.65 -6.00
N ASP A 14 14.26 -9.82 -7.00
CA ASP A 14 15.64 -9.36 -6.96
C ASP A 14 15.72 -7.83 -6.84
N GLU A 15 14.79 -7.08 -7.43
CA GLU A 15 14.67 -5.63 -7.21
C GLU A 15 14.34 -5.30 -5.75
N ALA A 16 13.47 -6.09 -5.10
CA ALA A 16 13.19 -5.92 -3.68
C ALA A 16 14.42 -6.16 -2.80
N GLU A 17 15.32 -7.06 -3.21
CA GLU A 17 16.61 -7.29 -2.54
C GLU A 17 17.65 -6.20 -2.85
N ASP A 18 17.74 -5.71 -4.09
CA ASP A 18 18.61 -4.59 -4.48
C ASP A 18 18.22 -3.29 -3.76
N GLU A 19 16.91 -3.05 -3.56
CA GLU A 19 16.39 -1.92 -2.78
C GLU A 19 16.89 -1.95 -1.31
N ASP A 20 17.02 -3.14 -0.70
CA ASP A 20 17.54 -3.33 0.67
C ASP A 20 19.08 -3.21 0.73
N ARG A 21 19.78 -3.55 -0.36
CA ARG A 21 21.25 -3.53 -0.49
C ARG A 21 21.87 -2.15 -0.74
N THR A 22 21.06 -1.13 -1.01
CA THR A 22 21.52 0.26 -1.18
C THR A 22 22.18 0.88 0.07
N ASP A 23 22.22 0.16 1.20
CA ASP A 23 22.93 0.57 2.42
C ASP A 23 24.47 0.51 2.32
N GLU A 24 25.04 -0.12 1.28
CA GLU A 24 26.49 -0.44 1.27
C GLU A 24 27.33 0.32 0.22
N TYR A 25 26.71 1.12 -0.66
CA TYR A 25 27.42 1.90 -1.70
C TYR A 25 27.29 3.41 -1.52
N SER A 26 27.68 3.90 -0.35
CA SER A 26 28.04 5.31 -0.19
C SER A 26 28.93 5.44 1.04
N LEU A 27 30.25 5.38 0.83
CA LEU A 27 31.30 6.07 1.60
C LEU A 27 32.68 5.43 1.33
N THR A 28 33.34 5.85 0.26
CA THR A 28 34.82 5.94 0.21
C THR A 28 35.21 7.07 -0.74
N PRO A 29 35.67 8.23 -0.25
CA PRO A 29 36.47 9.14 -1.07
C PRO A 29 37.92 8.63 -1.03
N GLU A 30 38.40 8.08 -2.14
CA GLU A 30 39.85 7.92 -2.37
C GLU A 30 40.46 9.32 -2.48
N MET A 31 41.25 9.70 -1.46
CA MET A 31 42.15 10.83 -1.52
C MET A 31 43.39 10.41 -2.31
N GLU A 32 43.42 10.73 -3.62
CA GLU A 32 44.68 10.88 -4.33
C GLU A 32 45.09 12.36 -4.32
N THR A 33 46.15 12.64 -3.58
CA THR A 33 46.89 13.89 -3.63
C THR A 33 47.71 13.92 -4.90
N ASP A 34 47.35 14.75 -5.87
CA ASP A 34 48.37 15.35 -6.72
C ASP A 34 47.94 16.73 -7.21
N SER A 35 48.85 17.69 -7.08
CA SER A 35 48.65 19.09 -7.40
C SER A 35 49.54 19.46 -8.58
N PRO A 36 49.03 20.27 -9.51
CA PRO A 36 49.88 21.31 -10.06
C PRO A 36 49.18 22.67 -10.10
N THR A 37 49.92 23.67 -9.68
CA THR A 37 49.65 25.11 -9.85
C THR A 37 49.43 25.46 -11.32
N PRO A 38 48.59 26.47 -11.58
CA PRO A 38 49.07 27.55 -12.45
C PRO A 38 48.73 28.94 -11.91
N THR A 39 49.73 29.80 -11.96
CA THR A 39 49.67 31.26 -12.00
C THR A 39 48.86 31.77 -13.20
N SER A 40 47.92 32.71 -12.98
CA SER A 40 47.78 33.94 -13.80
C SER A 40 46.74 34.87 -13.19
N GLU A 41 47.13 36.13 -13.05
CA GLU A 41 46.30 37.27 -12.64
C GLU A 41 45.18 37.52 -13.65
N ALA A 42 43.96 37.72 -13.15
CA ALA A 42 42.94 38.58 -13.75
C ALA A 42 41.97 38.97 -12.63
N THR A 43 41.93 40.25 -12.28
CA THR A 43 40.99 40.84 -11.31
C THR A 43 39.63 41.08 -11.98
N PRO A 44 38.52 40.48 -11.49
CA PRO A 44 37.18 40.96 -11.77
C PRO A 44 36.75 41.90 -10.64
N LEU A 45 36.28 43.09 -11.02
CA LEU A 45 35.62 44.06 -10.14
C LEU A 45 34.33 43.45 -9.51
N PRO A 46 33.86 43.98 -8.36
CA PRO A 46 33.05 43.22 -7.43
C PRO A 46 31.64 42.98 -7.97
N ILE A 47 31.29 41.70 -8.11
CA ILE A 47 29.91 41.23 -8.02
C ILE A 47 29.47 41.57 -6.59
N VAL A 48 28.42 42.37 -6.43
CA VAL A 48 27.79 42.56 -5.12
C VAL A 48 27.18 41.22 -4.73
N ASP A 49 27.94 40.48 -3.94
CA ASP A 49 27.60 39.15 -3.50
C ASP A 49 26.67 39.25 -2.27
N GLU A 50 25.36 39.28 -2.51
CA GLU A 50 24.35 39.06 -1.45
C GLU A 50 24.48 37.65 -0.79
N GLN A 51 25.39 36.78 -1.28
CA GLN A 51 25.58 35.42 -0.79
C GLN A 51 26.51 35.34 0.44
N ALA A 52 27.35 36.34 0.71
CA ALA A 52 28.31 36.30 1.82
C ALA A 52 27.69 36.54 3.22
N ASP A 53 26.42 36.97 3.29
CA ASP A 53 25.79 37.48 4.52
C ASP A 53 25.13 36.40 5.40
N TRP A 54 25.06 35.15 4.96
CA TRP A 54 24.32 34.10 5.69
C TRP A 54 25.17 33.19 6.58
N ASP A 55 26.48 33.07 6.28
CA ASP A 55 27.39 32.15 6.97
C ASP A 55 28.33 32.85 7.97
N GLN A 56 28.23 34.18 8.12
CA GLN A 56 29.16 34.98 8.94
C GLN A 56 28.55 35.68 10.17
N GLU A 57 27.24 35.61 10.43
CA GLU A 57 26.68 36.23 11.63
C GLU A 57 26.76 35.31 12.87
N PRO A 58 27.21 35.81 14.03
CA PRO A 58 27.27 35.03 15.25
C PRO A 58 25.86 34.66 15.73
N VAL A 59 25.48 33.40 15.53
CA VAL A 59 24.23 32.84 16.06
C VAL A 59 24.29 32.92 17.59
N THR A 60 23.59 33.90 18.17
CA THR A 60 23.35 33.97 19.60
C THR A 60 22.68 32.67 20.06
N VAL A 61 23.05 32.15 21.23
CA VAL A 61 22.51 30.89 21.77
C VAL A 61 20.98 30.94 21.74
N PRO A 62 20.28 30.09 20.96
CA PRO A 62 18.83 30.20 20.81
C PRO A 62 18.12 29.99 22.16
N ARG A 63 17.24 30.91 22.57
CA ARG A 63 16.47 30.79 23.82
C ARG A 63 15.47 29.64 23.80
N ASP A 64 14.97 29.27 22.62
CA ASP A 64 14.09 28.13 22.40
C ASP A 64 14.65 27.18 21.32
N ILE A 65 15.17 26.04 21.78
CA ILE A 65 15.76 25.00 20.92
C ILE A 65 14.72 24.39 19.97
N ASN A 66 13.46 24.27 20.39
CA ASN A 66 12.42 23.68 19.56
C ASN A 66 12.08 24.60 18.38
N ARG A 67 11.90 25.90 18.67
CA ARG A 67 11.68 26.93 17.66
C ARG A 67 12.82 26.96 16.64
N TYR A 68 14.07 26.98 17.11
CA TYR A 68 15.25 26.95 16.25
C TYR A 68 15.27 25.71 15.34
N ARG A 69 14.95 24.52 15.87
CA ARG A 69 14.86 23.28 15.08
C ARG A 69 13.78 23.35 14.00
N ILE A 70 12.62 23.96 14.30
CA ILE A 70 11.55 24.15 13.33
C ILE A 70 12.02 25.08 12.20
N LEU A 71 12.64 26.22 12.54
CA LEU A 71 13.20 27.16 11.56
C LEU A 71 14.27 26.50 10.68
N GLN A 72 15.16 25.68 11.25
CA GLN A 72 16.15 24.93 10.48
C GLN A 72 15.52 23.90 9.53
N ARG A 73 14.43 23.24 9.92
CA ARG A 73 13.68 22.31 9.04
C ARG A 73 13.01 23.04 7.87
N ILE A 74 12.45 24.22 8.11
CA ILE A 74 11.90 25.07 7.05
C ILE A 74 13.02 25.50 6.10
N ARG A 75 14.17 25.92 6.66
CA ARG A 75 15.37 26.31 5.91
C ARG A 75 15.85 25.19 5.01
N SER A 76 16.07 23.99 5.56
CA SER A 76 16.57 22.84 4.80
C SER A 76 15.60 22.38 3.72
N ARG A 77 14.30 22.28 4.05
CA ARG A 77 13.27 21.79 3.11
C ARG A 77 13.01 22.77 1.97
N TRP A 78 12.69 24.03 2.29
CA TRP A 78 12.17 24.97 1.31
C TRP A 78 13.24 25.86 0.69
N ILE A 79 14.20 26.33 1.48
CA ILE A 79 15.22 27.25 0.98
C ILE A 79 16.32 26.46 0.27
N PHE A 80 16.97 25.53 0.96
CA PHE A 80 18.03 24.72 0.37
C PHE A 80 17.49 23.66 -0.60
N GLY A 81 16.36 23.03 -0.27
CA GLY A 81 15.78 21.95 -1.08
C GLY A 81 14.96 22.40 -2.29
N VAL A 82 14.45 23.64 -2.31
CA VAL A 82 13.58 24.13 -3.41
C VAL A 82 14.05 25.44 -4.00
N LEU A 83 14.21 26.50 -3.21
CA LEU A 83 14.55 27.84 -3.72
C LEU A 83 15.97 27.88 -4.33
N LYS A 84 16.97 27.29 -3.68
CA LYS A 84 18.36 27.31 -4.16
C LYS A 84 18.52 26.65 -5.55
N PRO A 85 18.00 25.43 -5.79
CA PRO A 85 18.01 24.84 -7.13
C PRO A 85 17.32 25.72 -8.19
N LEU A 86 16.21 26.38 -7.84
CA LEU A 86 15.50 27.30 -8.74
C LEU A 86 16.30 28.57 -9.05
N SER A 87 17.12 29.05 -8.11
CA SER A 87 17.95 30.26 -8.27
C SER A 87 19.25 30.06 -9.07
N ALA A 88 19.55 28.84 -9.52
CA ALA A 88 20.69 28.58 -10.41
C ALA A 88 20.53 29.24 -11.79
N THR A 89 19.32 29.72 -12.12
CA THR A 89 19.02 30.55 -13.30
C THR A 89 18.76 31.99 -12.83
N PRO A 90 19.25 33.03 -13.52
CA PRO A 90 19.02 34.42 -13.11
C PRO A 90 17.52 34.72 -12.96
N LEU A 91 17.10 34.99 -11.73
CA LEU A 91 15.70 35.26 -11.40
C LEU A 91 15.33 36.68 -11.86
N ILE A 92 14.28 36.79 -12.66
CA ILE A 92 13.78 38.08 -13.17
C ILE A 92 12.99 38.79 -12.05
N PRO A 93 13.22 40.10 -11.83
CA PRO A 93 12.42 40.88 -10.88
C PRO A 93 10.96 40.94 -11.35
N LEU A 94 10.04 40.53 -10.47
CA LEU A 94 8.60 40.52 -10.77
C LEU A 94 7.98 41.86 -10.43
N ARG A 95 6.96 42.25 -11.20
CA ARG A 95 6.20 43.48 -10.98
C ARG A 95 4.87 43.15 -10.29
N PHE A 96 4.44 44.02 -9.41
CA PHE A 96 3.23 43.84 -8.62
C PHE A 96 2.24 44.96 -8.91
N GLN A 97 0.96 44.60 -9.01
CA GLN A 97 -0.14 45.55 -9.04
C GLN A 97 -1.04 45.33 -7.84
N GLN A 98 -1.36 46.38 -7.11
CA GLN A 98 -2.27 46.29 -5.99
C GLN A 98 -3.71 46.12 -6.49
N ARG A 99 -4.46 45.19 -5.89
CA ARG A 99 -5.85 44.87 -6.23
C ARG A 99 -6.74 44.81 -4.98
N PRO A 100 -6.97 45.95 -4.30
CA PRO A 100 -7.65 45.98 -3.01
C PRO A 100 -9.13 45.54 -3.08
N ASP A 101 -9.73 45.54 -4.27
CA ASP A 101 -11.08 45.05 -4.59
C ASP A 101 -11.23 43.53 -4.54
N ALA A 102 -10.12 42.78 -4.58
CA ALA A 102 -10.15 41.32 -4.55
C ALA A 102 -10.44 40.75 -3.15
N THR A 103 -10.28 41.52 -2.07
CA THR A 103 -10.51 41.01 -0.71
C THR A 103 -11.84 41.50 -0.14
N ALA A 104 -12.52 40.61 0.60
CA ALA A 104 -13.77 40.93 1.29
C ALA A 104 -13.49 41.64 2.62
N ASN A 105 -12.86 42.83 2.58
CA ASN A 105 -12.50 43.59 3.78
C ASN A 105 -13.70 44.45 4.29
N PRO A 106 -14.25 44.17 5.49
CA PRO A 106 -15.42 44.90 6.02
C PRO A 106 -15.18 46.40 6.20
N TRP A 107 -13.94 46.80 6.48
CA TRP A 107 -13.56 48.19 6.79
C TRP A 107 -13.34 49.06 5.54
N ARG A 108 -13.39 48.48 4.34
CA ARG A 108 -13.25 49.18 3.06
C ARG A 108 -14.57 49.42 2.32
N THR A 109 -15.71 49.20 2.99
CA THR A 109 -17.05 49.38 2.41
C THR A 109 -17.42 50.87 2.28
N SER A 110 -16.84 51.54 1.28
CA SER A 110 -17.46 52.69 0.62
C SER A 110 -17.23 52.56 -0.89
N HIS A 111 -18.34 52.39 -1.63
CA HIS A 111 -18.36 52.08 -3.07
C HIS A 111 -17.71 53.16 -3.97
N ASP A 112 -17.34 54.33 -3.43
CA ASP A 112 -16.67 55.42 -4.17
C ASP A 112 -15.12 55.39 -4.09
N PHE A 113 -14.53 54.64 -3.15
CA PHE A 113 -13.07 54.63 -2.92
C PHE A 113 -12.31 53.52 -3.67
N SER A 114 -12.98 52.42 -4.05
CA SER A 114 -12.33 51.23 -4.61
C SER A 114 -11.97 51.33 -6.10
N GLN A 115 -12.65 52.16 -6.89
CA GLN A 115 -12.37 52.29 -8.34
C GLN A 115 -11.17 53.18 -8.69
N LYS A 116 -10.58 53.92 -7.72
CA LYS A 116 -9.54 54.94 -7.99
C LYS A 116 -8.11 54.57 -7.58
N MET A 117 -7.86 53.42 -6.96
CA MET A 117 -6.55 53.07 -6.36
C MET A 117 -6.03 51.70 -6.84
N THR A 118 -6.01 51.47 -8.16
CA THR A 118 -5.17 50.42 -8.74
C THR A 118 -3.80 51.02 -8.98
N PHE A 119 -2.86 50.82 -8.05
CA PHE A 119 -1.49 51.31 -8.16
C PHE A 119 -0.55 50.17 -8.51
N SER A 120 0.41 50.44 -9.41
CA SER A 120 1.49 49.52 -9.72
C SER A 120 2.71 49.87 -8.90
N TYR A 121 3.29 48.88 -8.23
CA TYR A 121 4.51 49.07 -7.44
C TYR A 121 5.69 49.43 -8.34
N PRO A 122 6.67 50.23 -7.84
CA PRO A 122 7.90 50.52 -8.57
C PRO A 122 8.64 49.24 -9.01
N GLU A 123 9.35 49.32 -10.14
CA GLU A 123 10.15 48.18 -10.60
C GLU A 123 11.28 47.85 -9.61
N GLY A 124 11.47 46.56 -9.33
CA GLY A 124 12.46 46.09 -8.36
C GLY A 124 11.99 46.04 -6.90
N THR A 125 10.74 46.41 -6.60
CA THR A 125 10.15 46.25 -5.26
C THR A 125 10.26 44.79 -4.80
N GLN A 126 10.71 44.53 -3.57
CA GLN A 126 10.77 43.17 -3.05
C GLN A 126 9.45 42.77 -2.42
N ILE A 127 9.13 41.47 -2.45
CA ILE A 127 7.89 40.95 -1.87
C ILE A 127 7.77 41.21 -0.35
N ILE A 128 8.92 41.29 0.34
CA ILE A 128 8.94 41.58 1.78
C ILE A 128 8.46 43.00 2.09
N ASP A 129 8.78 43.97 1.22
CA ASP A 129 8.36 45.37 1.38
C ASP A 129 6.84 45.48 1.21
N VAL A 130 6.30 44.80 0.19
CA VAL A 130 4.85 44.72 -0.07
C VAL A 130 4.12 44.04 1.09
N PHE A 131 4.72 42.99 1.66
CA PHE A 131 4.17 42.29 2.82
C PHE A 131 4.11 43.18 4.07
N ASP A 132 5.18 43.94 4.33
CA ASP A 132 5.24 44.86 5.47
C ASP A 132 4.22 46.00 5.32
N GLU A 133 4.07 46.56 4.11
CA GLU A 133 3.03 47.56 3.81
C GLU A 133 1.61 47.00 3.99
N ALA A 134 1.41 45.71 3.64
CA ALA A 134 0.15 45.00 3.85
C ALA A 134 -0.12 44.61 5.31
N SER A 135 0.72 45.03 6.27
CA SER A 135 0.57 44.72 7.69
C SER A 135 0.46 43.22 7.98
N GLY A 136 1.12 42.39 7.17
CA GLY A 136 1.14 40.94 7.36
C GLY A 136 -0.01 40.16 6.73
N GLU A 137 -0.94 40.82 6.01
CA GLU A 137 -2.12 40.19 5.42
C GLU A 137 -2.14 40.33 3.90
N LEU A 138 -1.77 39.27 3.18
CA LEU A 138 -1.52 39.37 1.74
C LEU A 138 -2.14 38.22 0.94
N LEU A 139 -3.00 38.56 -0.01
CA LEU A 139 -3.43 37.67 -1.09
C LEU A 139 -2.53 37.87 -2.32
N ILE A 140 -1.86 36.82 -2.77
CA ILE A 140 -1.02 36.83 -3.96
C ILE A 140 -1.76 36.14 -5.11
N LEU A 141 -2.18 36.94 -6.09
CA LEU A 141 -2.82 36.50 -7.32
C LEU A 141 -1.84 36.53 -8.49
N GLY A 142 -2.13 35.75 -9.53
CA GLY A 142 -1.36 35.77 -10.78
C GLY A 142 -1.67 34.57 -11.65
N GLU A 143 -1.28 34.63 -12.92
CA GLU A 143 -1.51 33.56 -13.88
C GLU A 143 -0.68 32.29 -13.57
N ALA A 144 -1.04 31.18 -14.21
CA ALA A 144 -0.27 29.94 -14.10
C ALA A 144 1.17 30.17 -14.59
N GLY A 145 2.16 29.79 -13.80
CA GLY A 145 3.58 30.01 -14.14
C GLY A 145 4.11 31.42 -13.89
N SER A 146 3.32 32.33 -13.32
CA SER A 146 3.77 33.71 -12.98
C SER A 146 4.83 33.80 -11.88
N GLY A 147 5.12 32.69 -11.19
CA GLY A 147 6.13 32.63 -10.13
C GLY A 147 5.59 32.83 -8.70
N LYS A 148 4.28 32.68 -8.46
CA LYS A 148 3.66 32.78 -7.11
C LYS A 148 4.38 31.94 -6.05
N SER A 149 4.60 30.64 -6.30
CA SER A 149 5.29 29.78 -5.33
C SER A 149 6.75 30.21 -5.13
N THR A 150 7.44 30.69 -6.18
CA THR A 150 8.80 31.26 -6.05
C THR A 150 8.81 32.53 -5.21
N LEU A 151 7.80 33.40 -5.37
CA LEU A 151 7.60 34.59 -4.53
C LEU A 151 7.34 34.21 -3.08
N LEU A 152 6.50 33.21 -2.84
CA LEU A 152 6.22 32.70 -1.50
C LEU A 152 7.50 32.14 -0.84
N LEU A 153 8.36 31.45 -1.60
CA LEU A 153 9.65 30.95 -1.11
C LEU A 153 10.64 32.09 -0.81
N LYS A 154 10.70 33.13 -1.65
CA LYS A 154 11.51 34.34 -1.37
C LYS A 154 11.02 35.06 -0.12
N LEU A 155 9.70 35.23 0.01
CA LEU A 155 9.10 35.81 1.20
C LEU A 155 9.45 34.96 2.44
N THR A 156 9.32 33.64 2.34
CA THR A 156 9.70 32.70 3.40
C THR A 156 11.16 32.83 3.79
N GLN A 157 12.08 32.97 2.82
CA GLN A 157 13.51 33.17 3.09
C GLN A 157 13.75 34.43 3.93
N SER A 158 13.16 35.57 3.55
CA SER A 158 13.28 36.82 4.30
C SER A 158 12.65 36.72 5.69
N LEU A 159 11.46 36.09 5.80
CA LEU A 159 10.77 35.90 7.07
C LEU A 159 11.52 34.95 8.02
N VAL A 160 12.13 33.88 7.50
CA VAL A 160 12.98 32.97 8.31
C VAL A 160 14.21 33.71 8.82
N LYS A 161 14.82 34.61 8.03
CA LYS A 161 15.92 35.49 8.52
C LYS A 161 15.46 36.30 9.72
N ARG A 162 14.31 36.98 9.59
CA ARG A 162 13.73 37.80 10.66
C ARG A 162 13.42 36.96 11.90
N ALA A 163 12.80 35.80 11.73
CA ALA A 163 12.39 34.90 12.82
C ALA A 163 13.57 34.20 13.54
N LEU A 164 14.74 34.09 12.89
CA LEU A 164 15.99 33.64 13.52
C LEU A 164 16.65 34.73 14.36
N ASN A 165 16.45 36.00 14.01
CA ASN A 165 17.05 37.15 14.69
C ASN A 165 16.13 37.71 15.80
N ASP A 166 14.82 37.49 15.72
CA ASP A 166 13.83 37.91 16.72
C ASP A 166 12.89 36.74 17.10
N ASP A 167 13.01 36.31 18.36
CA ASP A 167 12.19 35.24 18.95
C ASP A 167 10.72 35.62 19.15
N GLN A 168 10.38 36.92 19.14
CA GLN A 168 8.99 37.39 19.29
C GLN A 168 8.16 37.24 18.01
N LEU A 169 8.81 37.15 16.85
CA LEU A 169 8.11 37.02 15.58
C LEU A 169 7.52 35.61 15.42
N PRO A 170 6.36 35.44 14.77
CA PRO A 170 5.80 34.11 14.51
C PRO A 170 6.67 33.30 13.53
N ILE A 171 6.59 31.98 13.61
CA ILE A 171 7.34 31.05 12.75
C ILE A 171 6.65 30.98 11.38
N PRO A 172 7.29 31.40 10.28
CA PRO A 172 6.71 31.34 8.93
C PRO A 172 6.71 29.91 8.39
N ILE A 173 5.54 29.35 8.10
CA ILE A 173 5.40 27.94 7.68
C ILE A 173 4.55 27.84 6.42
N ILE A 174 5.08 27.17 5.39
CA ILE A 174 4.37 26.92 4.14
C ILE A 174 3.43 25.73 4.29
N PHE A 175 2.16 25.90 3.93
CA PHE A 175 1.18 24.83 3.87
C PHE A 175 0.56 24.75 2.48
N ASN A 176 0.29 23.54 2.00
CA ASN A 176 -0.28 23.32 0.67
C ASN A 176 -1.77 22.96 0.80
N LEU A 177 -2.66 23.84 0.34
CA LEU A 177 -4.10 23.74 0.56
C LEU A 177 -4.81 22.49 0.00
N PRO A 178 -4.35 21.81 -1.07
CA PRO A 178 -4.97 20.58 -1.56
C PRO A 178 -5.06 19.46 -0.52
N SER A 179 -4.13 19.37 0.45
CA SER A 179 -4.22 18.34 1.49
C SER A 179 -5.38 18.57 2.45
N TRP A 180 -5.85 19.82 2.59
CA TRP A 180 -7.02 20.16 3.42
C TRP A 180 -8.31 19.53 2.86
N ALA A 181 -8.45 19.48 1.52
CA ALA A 181 -9.65 19.05 0.82
C ALA A 181 -10.07 17.59 1.14
N GLN A 182 -9.11 16.75 1.55
CA GLN A 182 -9.33 15.34 1.87
C GLN A 182 -10.16 15.13 3.13
N LYS A 183 -9.98 15.99 4.14
CA LYS A 183 -10.61 15.85 5.46
C LYS A 183 -11.66 16.91 5.75
N ARG A 184 -11.51 18.11 5.16
CA ARG A 184 -12.39 19.27 5.40
C ARG A 184 -12.53 19.61 6.88
N ALA A 185 -11.44 19.42 7.64
CA ALA A 185 -11.38 19.73 9.06
C ALA A 185 -11.34 21.25 9.29
N PRO A 186 -11.65 21.76 10.50
CA PRO A 186 -11.33 23.14 10.87
C PRO A 186 -9.85 23.45 10.57
N LEU A 187 -9.55 24.66 10.09
CA LEU A 187 -8.19 24.99 9.63
C LEU A 187 -7.15 24.79 10.74
N ILE A 188 -7.49 25.08 12.00
CA ILE A 188 -6.59 24.89 13.14
C ILE A 188 -6.16 23.43 13.33
N ASP A 189 -7.10 22.48 13.25
CA ASP A 189 -6.81 21.06 13.41
C ASP A 189 -5.98 20.56 12.23
N TRP A 190 -6.25 21.06 11.03
CA TRP A 190 -5.45 20.77 9.85
C TRP A 190 -4.01 21.32 9.96
N LEU A 191 -3.82 22.57 10.42
CA LEU A 191 -2.49 23.14 10.63
C LEU A 191 -1.68 22.32 11.65
N ILE A 192 -2.30 21.90 12.76
CA ILE A 192 -1.66 21.07 13.78
C ILE A 192 -1.23 19.72 13.18
N GLU A 193 -2.10 19.12 12.37
CA GLU A 193 -1.81 17.86 11.71
C GLU A 193 -0.66 18.02 10.71
N GLU A 194 -0.70 19.03 9.85
CA GLU A 194 0.33 19.31 8.85
C GLU A 194 1.70 19.61 9.50
N LEU A 195 1.73 20.31 10.64
CA LEU A 195 2.94 20.51 11.43
C LEU A 195 3.53 19.19 11.94
N ASN A 196 2.66 18.25 12.32
CA ASN A 196 3.09 16.94 12.78
C ASN A 196 3.58 16.05 11.64
N LEU A 197 2.82 16.02 10.55
CA LEU A 197 3.11 15.19 9.38
C LEU A 197 4.35 15.73 8.64
N LYS A 198 4.29 16.96 8.11
CA LYS A 198 5.31 17.51 7.21
C LYS A 198 6.55 18.04 7.93
N TYR A 199 6.36 18.65 9.10
CA TYR A 199 7.43 19.32 9.83
C TYR A 199 7.94 18.54 11.04
N GLN A 200 7.36 17.35 11.30
CA GLN A 200 7.72 16.46 12.42
C GLN A 200 7.68 17.17 13.78
N VAL A 201 6.74 18.10 13.96
CA VAL A 201 6.51 18.80 15.23
C VAL A 201 5.58 17.94 16.09
N PRO A 202 5.92 17.59 17.35
CA PRO A 202 5.04 16.81 18.21
C PRO A 202 3.66 17.46 18.33
N VAL A 203 2.57 16.68 18.26
CA VAL A 203 1.18 17.19 18.26
C VAL A 203 0.90 18.14 19.43
N ALA A 204 1.40 17.83 20.63
CA ALA A 204 1.24 18.68 21.80
C ALA A 204 1.91 20.05 21.60
N LEU A 205 3.12 20.07 21.04
CA LEU A 205 3.83 21.32 20.75
C LEU A 205 3.18 22.08 19.60
N ALA A 206 2.79 21.39 18.52
CA ALA A 206 2.10 21.99 17.38
C ALA A 206 0.79 22.67 17.82
N ARG A 207 0.00 22.02 18.67
CA ARG A 207 -1.21 22.60 19.25
C ARG A 207 -0.90 23.87 20.04
N THR A 208 0.11 23.86 20.90
CA THR A 208 0.54 25.05 21.64
C THR A 208 0.96 26.19 20.71
N LEU A 209 1.78 25.89 19.69
CA LEU A 209 2.28 26.89 18.75
C LEU A 209 1.15 27.56 17.94
N VAL A 210 0.19 26.77 17.44
CA VAL A 210 -0.92 27.29 16.63
C VAL A 210 -1.94 28.04 17.50
N THR A 211 -2.27 27.52 18.69
CA THR A 211 -3.26 28.15 19.58
C THR A 211 -2.75 29.46 20.19
N ASN A 212 -1.43 29.58 20.38
CA ASN A 212 -0.80 30.77 20.93
C ASN A 212 -0.34 31.76 19.84
N ASP A 213 -0.85 31.66 18.61
CA ASP A 213 -0.55 32.60 17.52
C ASP A 213 0.94 32.69 17.14
N GLN A 214 1.72 31.64 17.44
CA GLN A 214 3.17 31.60 17.17
C GLN A 214 3.50 31.05 15.78
N VAL A 215 2.50 30.59 15.03
CA VAL A 215 2.65 30.09 13.65
C VAL A 215 2.11 31.14 12.70
N PHE A 216 2.89 31.51 11.70
CA PHE A 216 2.47 32.32 10.58
C PHE A 216 2.23 31.41 9.37
N PRO A 217 0.95 31.14 9.01
CA PRO A 217 0.62 30.30 7.86
C PRO A 217 0.84 31.03 6.53
N LEU A 218 1.63 30.40 5.67
CA LEU A 218 1.84 30.76 4.26
C LEU A 218 1.13 29.71 3.41
N LEU A 219 -0.10 29.99 2.98
CA LEU A 219 -0.97 29.03 2.31
C LEU A 219 -0.78 29.08 0.79
N ASP A 220 -0.23 28.02 0.21
CA ASP A 220 -0.06 27.89 -1.25
C ASP A 220 -1.16 27.03 -1.88
N GLY A 221 -1.52 27.35 -3.12
CA GLY A 221 -2.34 26.49 -3.99
C GLY A 221 -3.85 26.46 -3.71
N LEU A 222 -4.50 27.59 -3.42
CA LEU A 222 -5.97 27.60 -3.29
C LEU A 222 -6.70 27.16 -4.58
N ASP A 223 -6.13 27.48 -5.75
CA ASP A 223 -6.63 27.03 -7.05
C ASP A 223 -6.52 25.52 -7.25
N GLU A 224 -5.64 24.87 -6.51
CA GLU A 224 -5.39 23.43 -6.59
C GLU A 224 -6.41 22.60 -5.78
N VAL A 225 -7.24 23.25 -4.96
CA VAL A 225 -8.36 22.61 -4.28
C VAL A 225 -9.51 22.39 -5.27
N ASP A 226 -10.09 21.19 -5.25
CA ASP A 226 -11.20 20.79 -6.13
C ASP A 226 -12.36 21.82 -6.10
N LEU A 227 -12.89 22.15 -7.28
CA LEU A 227 -13.94 23.15 -7.46
C LEU A 227 -15.15 23.01 -6.50
N PRO A 228 -15.70 21.79 -6.24
CA PRO A 228 -16.83 21.64 -5.32
C PRO A 228 -16.49 21.91 -3.85
N VAL A 229 -15.20 21.86 -3.50
CA VAL A 229 -14.70 21.93 -2.11
C VAL A 229 -14.05 23.29 -1.83
N ARG A 230 -13.61 24.00 -2.87
CA ARG A 230 -12.91 25.28 -2.78
C ARG A 230 -13.68 26.36 -2.00
N PRO A 231 -15.01 26.55 -2.14
CA PRO A 231 -15.74 27.52 -1.32
C PRO A 231 -15.67 27.21 0.18
N ALA A 232 -15.83 25.94 0.57
CA ALA A 232 -15.70 25.52 1.96
C ALA A 232 -14.27 25.74 2.50
N CYS A 233 -13.25 25.68 1.64
CA CYS A 233 -11.87 26.00 2.02
C CYS A 233 -11.71 27.49 2.36
N VAL A 234 -12.30 28.37 1.55
CA VAL A 234 -12.33 29.82 1.80
C VAL A 234 -13.08 30.13 3.10
N GLU A 235 -14.23 29.49 3.33
CA GLU A 235 -14.97 29.60 4.59
C GLU A 235 -14.11 29.20 5.80
N ALA A 236 -13.36 28.09 5.71
CA ALA A 236 -12.48 27.65 6.78
C ALA A 236 -11.32 28.62 7.05
N ILE A 237 -10.75 29.24 6.00
CA ILE A 237 -9.71 30.26 6.13
C ILE A 237 -10.29 31.53 6.78
N ASN A 238 -11.46 31.96 6.34
CA ASN A 238 -12.15 33.13 6.91
C ASN A 238 -12.54 32.88 8.37
N ALA A 239 -12.98 31.68 8.73
CA ALA A 239 -13.29 31.31 10.12
C ALA A 239 -12.04 31.34 11.01
N TYR A 240 -10.92 30.77 10.54
CA TYR A 240 -9.63 30.87 11.25
C TYR A 240 -9.20 32.32 11.43
N ARG A 241 -9.39 33.16 10.41
CA ARG A 241 -9.07 34.59 10.48
C ARG A 241 -9.94 35.34 11.49
N GLN A 242 -11.22 34.99 11.62
CA GLN A 242 -12.10 35.58 12.62
C GLN A 242 -11.67 35.24 14.05
N GLU A 243 -11.13 34.04 14.27
CA GLU A 243 -10.63 33.58 15.58
C GLU A 243 -9.23 34.12 15.90
N HIS A 244 -8.34 34.18 14.90
CA HIS A 244 -6.91 34.52 15.03
C HIS A 244 -6.52 35.82 14.30
N GLY A 245 -7.38 36.83 14.35
CA GLY A 245 -7.32 38.03 13.49
C GLY A 245 -6.07 38.91 13.60
N LEU A 246 -5.13 38.64 14.51
CA LEU A 246 -3.84 39.36 14.59
C LEU A 246 -2.66 38.57 14.01
N VAL A 247 -2.88 37.31 13.61
CA VAL A 247 -1.84 36.46 13.02
C VAL A 247 -1.63 36.85 11.55
N PRO A 248 -0.39 37.12 11.10
CA PRO A 248 -0.09 37.32 9.69
C PRO A 248 -0.54 36.12 8.85
N LEU A 249 -1.06 36.36 7.66
CA LEU A 249 -1.60 35.32 6.78
C LEU A 249 -1.34 35.68 5.32
N VAL A 250 -0.73 34.75 4.59
CA VAL A 250 -0.52 34.88 3.14
C VAL A 250 -1.23 33.75 2.44
N VAL A 251 -1.96 34.06 1.36
CA VAL A 251 -2.64 33.06 0.53
C VAL A 251 -2.26 33.26 -0.94
N CYS A 252 -1.91 32.20 -1.65
CA CYS A 252 -1.64 32.20 -3.08
C CYS A 252 -2.80 31.54 -3.86
N CYS A 253 -3.21 32.17 -4.97
CA CYS A 253 -4.22 31.61 -5.88
C CYS A 253 -4.01 32.09 -7.32
N ARG A 254 -4.53 31.35 -8.30
CA ARG A 254 -4.67 31.85 -9.69
C ARG A 254 -5.75 32.93 -9.77
N SER A 255 -5.50 33.98 -10.55
CA SER A 255 -6.42 35.12 -10.68
C SER A 255 -7.81 34.71 -11.17
N ALA A 256 -7.88 33.90 -12.24
CA ALA A 256 -9.14 33.44 -12.82
C ALA A 256 -9.93 32.54 -11.86
N ASP A 257 -9.27 31.60 -11.21
CA ASP A 257 -9.88 30.68 -10.25
C ASP A 257 -10.44 31.42 -9.02
N TYR A 258 -9.74 32.44 -8.55
CA TYR A 258 -10.16 33.24 -7.43
C TYR A 258 -11.37 34.13 -7.76
N ASN A 259 -11.36 34.77 -8.93
CA ASN A 259 -12.47 35.60 -9.39
C ASN A 259 -13.76 34.80 -9.62
N ALA A 260 -13.67 33.48 -9.82
CA ALA A 260 -14.81 32.59 -9.99
C ALA A 260 -15.45 32.15 -8.65
N LEU A 261 -14.83 32.49 -7.51
CA LEU A 261 -15.36 32.12 -6.19
C LEU A 261 -16.58 32.96 -5.83
N PRO A 262 -17.58 32.36 -5.15
CA PRO A 262 -18.77 33.09 -4.70
C PRO A 262 -18.45 34.10 -3.59
N GLU A 263 -17.46 33.79 -2.74
CA GLU A 263 -17.02 34.64 -1.64
C GLU A 263 -15.50 34.84 -1.68
N GLY A 264 -15.07 36.06 -1.36
CA GLY A 264 -13.66 36.42 -1.25
C GLY A 264 -13.07 36.11 0.13
N LEU A 265 -11.75 36.09 0.20
CA LEU A 265 -10.99 35.99 1.45
C LEU A 265 -11.04 37.33 2.19
N VAL A 266 -11.19 37.26 3.52
CA VAL A 266 -11.16 38.42 4.41
C VAL A 266 -9.70 38.73 4.77
N LEU A 267 -9.00 39.44 3.88
CA LEU A 267 -7.60 39.84 4.03
C LEU A 267 -7.42 41.36 3.83
N GLY A 268 -6.40 41.92 4.50
CA GLY A 268 -6.06 43.34 4.43
C GLY A 268 -5.68 43.84 3.03
N ASN A 269 -4.90 43.07 2.27
CA ASN A 269 -4.41 43.49 0.96
C ASN A 269 -4.36 42.34 -0.05
N ALA A 270 -4.38 42.70 -1.34
CA ALA A 270 -4.18 41.76 -2.43
C ALA A 270 -3.29 42.38 -3.51
N ILE A 271 -2.44 41.55 -4.07
CA ILE A 271 -1.56 41.89 -5.19
C ILE A 271 -1.74 40.91 -6.33
N VAL A 272 -1.55 41.39 -7.55
CA VAL A 272 -1.48 40.59 -8.77
C VAL A 272 -0.06 40.65 -9.31
N VAL A 273 0.57 39.49 -9.46
CA VAL A 273 1.85 39.35 -10.15
C VAL A 273 1.62 39.60 -11.64
N GLN A 274 2.24 40.66 -12.16
CA GLN A 274 2.08 41.07 -13.55
C GLN A 274 2.92 40.19 -14.48
N PRO A 275 2.48 39.99 -15.74
CA PRO A 275 3.31 39.41 -16.78
C PRO A 275 4.60 40.21 -17.00
N LEU A 276 5.64 39.52 -17.46
CA LEU A 276 6.91 40.13 -17.83
C LEU A 276 6.71 41.08 -19.02
N THR A 277 7.41 42.24 -19.00
CA THR A 277 7.41 43.14 -20.16
C THR A 277 8.32 42.62 -21.25
N HIS A 278 8.08 43.09 -22.48
CA HIS A 278 9.02 42.93 -23.60
C HIS A 278 10.44 43.33 -23.22
N GLN A 279 10.62 44.45 -22.50
CA GLN A 279 11.93 44.92 -22.06
C GLN A 279 12.61 43.96 -21.06
N GLN A 280 11.85 43.39 -20.11
CA GLN A 280 12.39 42.40 -19.16
C GLN A 280 12.81 41.10 -19.87
N ILE A 281 12.07 40.69 -20.90
CA ILE A 281 12.38 39.53 -21.74
C ILE A 281 13.64 39.80 -22.57
N ASP A 282 13.70 40.95 -23.24
CA ASP A 282 14.86 41.36 -24.06
C ASP A 282 16.14 41.47 -23.21
N ASP A 283 16.06 42.07 -22.02
CA ASP A 283 17.17 42.17 -21.09
C ASP A 283 17.66 40.78 -20.64
N TYR A 284 16.73 39.85 -20.38
CA TYR A 284 17.06 38.48 -19.99
C TYR A 284 17.81 37.75 -21.12
N VAL A 285 17.27 37.81 -22.35
CA VAL A 285 17.89 37.18 -23.53
C VAL A 285 19.21 37.86 -23.91
N SER A 286 19.36 39.16 -23.66
CA SER A 286 20.59 39.91 -23.94
C SER A 286 21.72 39.59 -22.96
N ARG A 287 21.39 39.37 -21.69
CA ARG A 287 22.37 39.00 -20.65
C ARG A 287 23.02 37.64 -20.89
N SER A 288 22.30 36.71 -21.52
CA SER A 288 22.80 35.37 -21.84
C SER A 288 23.63 35.30 -23.13
N GLY A 289 23.84 36.41 -23.85
CA GLY A 289 24.80 36.47 -24.96
C GLY A 289 24.45 35.63 -26.19
N GLU A 290 25.43 34.86 -26.68
CA GLU A 290 25.30 34.00 -27.88
C GLU A 290 24.43 32.76 -27.62
N ASP A 291 24.38 32.28 -26.38
CA ASP A 291 23.64 31.05 -26.01
C ASP A 291 22.13 31.17 -26.29
N LEU A 292 21.55 32.38 -26.25
CA LEU A 292 20.12 32.60 -26.52
C LEU A 292 19.86 33.36 -27.84
N ALA A 293 20.83 33.38 -28.76
CA ALA A 293 20.69 34.09 -30.04
C ALA A 293 19.52 33.56 -30.88
N ALA A 294 19.33 32.24 -30.92
CA ALA A 294 18.21 31.60 -31.62
C ALA A 294 16.85 31.97 -31.02
N MET A 295 16.76 32.04 -29.70
CA MET A 295 15.56 32.49 -28.99
C MET A 295 15.21 33.94 -29.32
N ARG A 296 16.22 34.81 -29.41
CA ARG A 296 16.02 36.23 -29.76
C ARG A 296 15.38 36.37 -31.14
N VAL A 297 15.86 35.61 -32.12
CA VAL A 297 15.32 35.61 -33.48
C VAL A 297 13.90 35.06 -33.50
N ALA A 298 13.62 33.96 -32.79
CA ALA A 298 12.28 33.39 -32.70
C ALA A 298 11.25 34.34 -32.05
N LEU A 299 11.61 34.98 -30.94
CA LEU A 299 10.73 35.94 -30.24
C LEU A 299 10.43 37.20 -31.07
N GLN A 300 11.31 37.58 -31.99
CA GLN A 300 11.09 38.70 -32.91
C GLN A 300 10.22 38.32 -34.11
N ALA A 301 10.22 37.05 -34.48
CA ALA A 301 9.47 36.55 -35.63
C ALA A 301 8.03 36.14 -35.29
N ASP A 302 7.74 35.86 -34.02
CA ASP A 302 6.49 35.21 -33.59
C ASP A 302 5.88 35.88 -32.34
N GLU A 303 4.72 36.53 -32.52
CA GLU A 303 3.99 37.20 -31.44
C GLU A 303 3.44 36.20 -30.39
N ASP A 304 3.06 34.98 -30.80
CA ASP A 304 2.51 33.98 -29.88
C ASP A 304 3.62 33.45 -28.93
N LEU A 305 4.84 33.27 -29.44
CA LEU A 305 6.01 32.93 -28.61
C LEU A 305 6.35 34.05 -27.63
N GLN A 306 6.17 35.31 -28.06
CA GLN A 306 6.38 36.48 -27.22
C GLN A 306 5.35 36.56 -26.08
N GLU A 307 4.07 36.31 -26.38
CA GLU A 307 3.03 36.19 -25.36
C GLU A 307 3.33 35.05 -24.39
N MET A 308 3.80 33.90 -24.91
CA MET A 308 4.16 32.74 -24.08
C MET A 308 5.32 33.05 -23.12
N ALA A 309 6.33 33.79 -23.58
CA ALA A 309 7.49 34.23 -22.80
C ALA A 309 7.14 35.25 -21.68
N SER A 310 5.91 35.78 -21.66
CA SER A 310 5.46 36.72 -20.63
C SER A 310 5.36 36.12 -19.22
N THR A 311 5.44 34.79 -19.08
CA THR A 311 5.53 34.13 -17.78
C THR A 311 6.95 33.64 -17.50
N PRO A 312 7.49 33.85 -16.27
CA PRO A 312 8.86 33.45 -15.93
C PRO A 312 9.17 31.98 -16.20
N LEU A 313 8.20 31.09 -15.94
CA LEU A 313 8.36 29.66 -16.17
C LEU A 313 8.44 29.31 -17.66
N MET A 314 7.62 29.93 -18.51
CA MET A 314 7.70 29.68 -19.95
C MET A 314 8.95 30.31 -20.55
N LEU A 315 9.38 31.47 -20.05
CA LEU A 315 10.64 32.08 -20.48
C LEU A 315 11.83 31.16 -20.17
N SER A 316 11.89 30.54 -18.99
CA SER A 316 12.97 29.59 -18.66
C SER A 316 12.90 28.31 -19.50
N ILE A 317 11.68 27.80 -19.78
CA ILE A 317 11.47 26.66 -20.68
C ILE A 317 11.92 27.00 -22.11
N LEU A 318 11.59 28.19 -22.61
CA LEU A 318 12.02 28.67 -23.92
C LEU A 318 13.53 28.87 -23.96
N ALA A 319 14.13 29.53 -22.96
CA ALA A 319 15.58 29.70 -22.89
C ALA A 319 16.31 28.36 -22.92
N TYR A 320 15.79 27.37 -22.19
CA TYR A 320 16.33 26.02 -22.23
C TYR A 320 16.12 25.32 -23.58
N SER A 321 14.95 25.51 -24.20
CA SER A 321 14.62 24.90 -25.48
C SER A 321 15.38 25.53 -26.65
N TYR A 322 15.70 26.81 -26.60
CA TYR A 322 16.37 27.49 -27.71
C TYR A 322 17.89 27.66 -27.50
N GLY A 323 18.42 27.25 -26.34
CA GLY A 323 19.81 27.48 -25.94
C GLY A 323 20.91 26.84 -26.80
N ASP A 324 20.61 25.71 -27.46
CA ASP A 324 21.56 24.99 -28.33
C ASP A 324 21.09 24.95 -29.80
N MET A 325 20.11 25.79 -30.17
CA MET A 325 19.57 25.83 -31.52
C MET A 325 20.33 26.82 -32.40
N THR A 326 20.35 26.54 -33.71
CA THR A 326 20.72 27.57 -34.68
C THR A 326 19.54 28.54 -34.91
N PRO A 327 19.80 29.81 -35.27
CA PRO A 327 18.74 30.77 -35.59
C PRO A 327 17.84 30.35 -36.75
N GLU A 328 18.33 29.49 -37.65
CA GLU A 328 17.60 28.96 -38.81
C GLU A 328 16.58 27.90 -38.38
N GLU A 329 16.98 26.95 -37.52
CA GLU A 329 16.07 25.95 -36.93
C GLU A 329 14.99 26.58 -36.05
N ALA A 330 15.29 27.71 -35.42
CA ALA A 330 14.38 28.44 -34.54
C ALA A 330 13.22 29.13 -35.30
N GLN A 331 13.39 29.45 -36.59
CA GLN A 331 12.34 30.08 -37.41
C GLN A 331 11.31 29.08 -37.96
N GLU A 332 11.67 27.80 -38.10
CA GLU A 332 10.76 26.75 -38.59
C GLU A 332 9.86 26.18 -37.48
N LEU A 333 10.13 26.52 -36.22
CA LEU A 333 9.42 26.00 -35.07
C LEU A 333 8.02 26.61 -34.94
N HIS A 334 7.00 25.76 -34.86
CA HIS A 334 5.63 26.22 -34.64
C HIS A 334 5.40 26.79 -33.23
N SER A 335 4.61 27.86 -33.16
CA SER A 335 4.28 28.71 -32.00
C SER A 335 3.45 28.06 -30.88
N SER A 336 3.15 26.75 -30.99
CA SER A 336 2.25 26.10 -30.06
C SER A 336 2.96 25.74 -28.76
N ARG A 337 2.33 26.07 -27.63
CA ARG A 337 2.80 25.73 -26.28
C ARG A 337 3.08 24.23 -26.11
N ALA A 338 2.29 23.37 -26.75
CA ALA A 338 2.49 21.93 -26.69
C ALA A 338 3.81 21.50 -27.36
N ILE A 339 4.14 22.11 -28.49
CA ILE A 339 5.36 21.81 -29.27
C ILE A 339 6.59 22.27 -28.50
N VAL A 340 6.54 23.46 -27.90
CA VAL A 340 7.62 23.96 -27.03
C VAL A 340 7.85 23.02 -25.85
N LEU A 341 6.79 22.55 -25.19
CA LEU A 341 6.90 21.60 -24.08
C LEU A 341 7.41 20.23 -24.53
N ASP A 342 6.98 19.73 -25.68
CA ASP A 342 7.48 18.46 -26.24
C ASP A 342 8.98 18.53 -26.54
N GLN A 343 9.46 19.64 -27.09
CA GLN A 343 10.89 19.84 -27.35
C GLN A 343 11.70 20.02 -26.07
N TYR A 344 11.15 20.76 -25.11
CA TYR A 344 11.76 20.89 -23.79
C TYR A 344 11.97 19.50 -23.14
N ILE A 345 10.93 18.67 -23.16
CA ILE A 345 10.99 17.28 -22.64
C ILE A 345 11.99 16.45 -23.45
N GLU A 346 11.98 16.52 -24.77
CA GLU A 346 12.93 15.77 -25.60
C GLU A 346 14.38 16.16 -25.33
N ARG A 347 14.67 17.43 -25.05
CA ARG A 347 16.00 17.85 -24.65
C ARG A 347 16.39 17.36 -23.27
N LEU A 348 15.49 17.44 -22.30
CA LEU A 348 15.74 16.89 -20.97
C LEU A 348 16.09 15.39 -21.06
N LEU A 349 15.36 14.64 -21.88
CA LEU A 349 15.62 13.22 -22.11
C LEU A 349 16.93 12.95 -22.89
N ARG A 350 17.48 13.93 -23.61
CA ARG A 350 18.76 13.81 -24.35
C ARG A 350 19.98 14.12 -23.49
N ARG A 351 19.82 14.86 -22.39
CA ARG A 351 20.94 15.45 -21.64
C ARG A 351 21.88 14.43 -20.99
N GLU A 352 21.40 13.23 -20.68
CA GLU A 352 22.18 12.18 -20.00
C GLU A 352 21.92 10.75 -20.49
N THR A 353 21.27 10.54 -21.64
CA THR A 353 20.96 9.19 -22.16
C THR A 353 22.20 8.43 -22.68
N ARG A 354 23.09 8.03 -21.76
CA ARG A 354 23.79 6.72 -21.79
C ARG A 354 22.89 5.61 -21.19
N GLN A 355 21.57 5.82 -21.17
CA GLN A 355 20.63 5.20 -20.23
C GLN A 355 19.96 3.92 -20.73
N HIS A 356 19.58 3.09 -19.76
CA HIS A 356 19.01 1.75 -19.89
C HIS A 356 17.59 1.70 -20.50
N TYR A 357 16.93 2.84 -20.73
CA TYR A 357 15.57 2.91 -21.29
C TYR A 357 15.50 3.89 -22.47
N PRO A 358 14.88 3.52 -23.61
CA PRO A 358 14.72 4.42 -24.74
C PRO A 358 13.64 5.49 -24.47
N PRO A 359 13.79 6.73 -24.99
CA PRO A 359 12.82 7.82 -24.80
C PRO A 359 11.38 7.48 -25.20
N GLU A 360 11.22 6.62 -26.20
CA GLU A 360 9.91 6.13 -26.67
C GLU A 360 9.12 5.36 -25.60
N GLN A 361 9.82 4.74 -24.63
CA GLN A 361 9.18 4.05 -23.50
C GLN A 361 8.94 4.96 -22.30
N ILE A 362 9.80 5.97 -22.10
CA ILE A 362 9.72 6.91 -20.98
C ILE A 362 8.45 7.76 -21.06
N LYS A 363 8.16 8.33 -22.24
CA LYS A 363 7.02 9.25 -22.42
C LYS A 363 5.68 8.58 -22.05
N PRO A 364 5.32 7.37 -22.53
CA PRO A 364 4.09 6.69 -22.11
C PRO A 364 3.98 6.44 -20.61
N TRP A 365 5.05 5.99 -19.95
CA TRP A 365 5.05 5.70 -18.52
C TRP A 365 4.85 6.96 -17.67
N LEU A 366 5.53 8.07 -18.02
CA LEU A 366 5.32 9.35 -17.34
C LEU A 366 3.95 9.95 -17.63
N SER A 367 3.43 9.76 -18.85
CA SER A 367 2.07 10.18 -19.24
C SER A 367 1.02 9.48 -18.37
N TRP A 368 1.14 8.15 -18.23
CA TRP A 368 0.27 7.36 -17.38
C TRP A 368 0.39 7.77 -15.89
N LEU A 369 1.62 7.91 -15.38
CA LEU A 369 1.84 8.31 -13.98
C LEU A 369 1.25 9.69 -13.70
N ALA A 370 1.49 10.67 -14.57
CA ALA A 370 0.96 12.03 -14.43
C ALA A 370 -0.57 12.04 -14.43
N TRP A 371 -1.19 11.26 -15.33
CA TRP A 371 -2.64 11.09 -15.39
C TRP A 371 -3.21 10.45 -14.12
N GLN A 372 -2.60 9.37 -13.61
CA GLN A 372 -3.03 8.73 -12.36
C GLN A 372 -2.91 9.67 -11.17
N MET A 373 -1.77 10.36 -11.04
CA MET A 373 -1.56 11.34 -9.98
C MET A 373 -2.62 12.45 -10.03
N ARG A 374 -2.95 12.96 -11.23
CA ARG A 374 -4.02 13.95 -11.40
C ARG A 374 -5.39 13.38 -11.02
N LYS A 375 -5.73 12.18 -11.49
CA LYS A 375 -7.01 11.52 -11.22
C LYS A 375 -7.24 11.24 -9.73
N HIS A 376 -6.18 10.92 -9.00
CA HIS A 376 -6.22 10.64 -7.56
C HIS A 376 -5.88 11.87 -6.69
N ASN A 377 -5.78 13.07 -7.28
CA ASN A 377 -5.42 14.32 -6.60
C ASN A 377 -4.14 14.21 -5.74
N GLN A 378 -3.12 13.55 -6.31
CA GLN A 378 -1.82 13.35 -5.68
C GLN A 378 -0.78 14.31 -6.27
N THR A 379 -0.16 15.12 -5.43
CA THR A 379 1.00 15.95 -5.79
C THR A 379 2.32 15.18 -5.60
N GLU A 380 2.35 14.25 -4.64
CA GLU A 380 3.49 13.40 -4.32
C GLU A 380 3.09 11.93 -4.55
N PHE A 381 3.90 11.23 -5.34
CA PHE A 381 3.74 9.81 -5.65
C PHE A 381 4.60 8.97 -4.72
N TYR A 382 3.95 8.07 -3.99
CA TYR A 382 4.59 7.07 -3.14
C TYR A 382 4.29 5.69 -3.70
N ILE A 383 5.35 4.95 -4.03
CA ILE A 383 5.22 3.65 -4.70
C ILE A 383 4.43 2.66 -3.85
N GLU A 384 4.65 2.62 -2.53
CA GLU A 384 3.92 1.79 -1.57
C GLU A 384 2.42 2.12 -1.42
N ARG A 385 1.96 3.25 -1.98
CA ARG A 385 0.56 3.68 -1.96
C ARG A 385 -0.20 3.36 -3.25
N MET A 386 0.43 2.71 -4.22
CA MET A 386 -0.29 2.21 -5.39
C MET A 386 -1.40 1.24 -4.95
N GLN A 387 -2.60 1.43 -5.49
CA GLN A 387 -3.77 0.64 -5.12
C GLN A 387 -4.35 -0.09 -6.34
N PRO A 388 -5.06 -1.21 -6.16
CA PRO A 388 -5.60 -2.01 -7.26
C PRO A 388 -6.61 -1.25 -8.13
N ASP A 389 -7.31 -0.25 -7.60
CA ASP A 389 -8.27 0.59 -8.32
C ASP A 389 -7.65 1.40 -9.46
N TRP A 390 -6.32 1.60 -9.44
CA TRP A 390 -5.57 2.24 -10.53
C TRP A 390 -5.60 1.41 -11.83
N LEU A 391 -5.84 0.09 -11.76
CA LEU A 391 -6.09 -0.77 -12.95
C LEU A 391 -7.48 -0.53 -13.58
N GLY A 392 -8.34 0.27 -12.94
CA GLY A 392 -9.72 0.51 -13.35
C GLY A 392 -10.62 -0.73 -13.26
N ASN A 393 -11.86 -0.60 -13.73
CA ASN A 393 -12.83 -1.72 -13.82
C ASN A 393 -12.51 -2.66 -15.01
N SER A 394 -11.24 -3.02 -15.18
CA SER A 394 -10.74 -3.83 -16.27
C SER A 394 -10.81 -5.33 -15.97
N PRO A 395 -10.75 -6.20 -17.00
CA PRO A 395 -10.48 -7.62 -16.79
C PRO A 395 -9.14 -7.86 -16.06
N GLN A 396 -8.20 -6.91 -16.10
CA GLN A 396 -6.91 -7.00 -15.42
C GLN A 396 -7.08 -6.94 -13.90
N LEU A 397 -7.94 -6.06 -13.36
CA LEU A 397 -8.24 -6.02 -11.92
C LEU A 397 -8.77 -7.37 -11.41
N HIS A 398 -9.70 -7.97 -12.15
CA HIS A 398 -10.24 -9.29 -11.80
C HIS A 398 -9.19 -10.40 -11.91
N GLY A 399 -8.30 -10.31 -12.91
CA GLY A 399 -7.14 -11.18 -13.05
C GLY A 399 -6.22 -11.08 -11.84
N TYR A 400 -5.86 -9.86 -11.45
CA TYR A 400 -5.02 -9.55 -10.29
C TYR A 400 -5.58 -10.18 -9.01
N GLN A 401 -6.86 -9.91 -8.70
CA GLN A 401 -7.52 -10.45 -7.51
C GLN A 401 -7.47 -11.98 -7.49
N ARG A 402 -7.72 -12.63 -8.63
CA ARG A 402 -7.66 -14.10 -8.74
C ARG A 402 -6.24 -14.61 -8.57
N THR A 403 -5.24 -13.95 -9.15
CA THR A 403 -3.83 -14.35 -9.03
C THR A 403 -3.37 -14.29 -7.57
N VAL A 404 -3.65 -13.20 -6.86
CA VAL A 404 -3.28 -13.04 -5.44
C VAL A 404 -3.92 -14.14 -4.59
N ILE A 405 -5.24 -14.33 -4.71
CA ILE A 405 -5.97 -15.34 -3.92
C ILE A 405 -5.46 -16.75 -4.24
N ARG A 406 -5.19 -17.05 -5.52
CA ARG A 406 -4.62 -18.34 -5.94
C ARG A 406 -3.24 -18.55 -5.36
N PHE A 407 -2.36 -17.55 -5.41
CA PHE A 407 -1.00 -17.66 -4.90
C PHE A 407 -1.00 -18.00 -3.41
N ILE A 408 -1.76 -17.25 -2.62
CA ILE A 408 -1.90 -17.47 -1.16
C ILE A 408 -2.48 -18.87 -0.88
N THR A 409 -3.52 -19.26 -1.61
CA THR A 409 -4.18 -20.56 -1.40
C THR A 409 -3.29 -21.73 -1.84
N VAL A 410 -2.51 -21.58 -2.92
CA VAL A 410 -1.52 -22.58 -3.34
C VAL A 410 -0.45 -22.77 -2.27
N LEU A 411 0.10 -21.67 -1.71
CA LEU A 411 1.08 -21.75 -0.64
C LEU A 411 0.53 -22.53 0.56
N GLN A 412 -0.73 -22.26 0.95
CA GLN A 412 -1.42 -23.01 1.99
C GLN A 412 -1.59 -24.49 1.62
N CYS A 413 -2.00 -24.82 0.40
CA CYS A 413 -2.19 -26.21 -0.05
C CYS A 413 -0.88 -27.00 -0.09
N ILE A 414 0.23 -26.36 -0.47
CA ILE A 414 1.57 -26.97 -0.44
C ILE A 414 1.93 -27.31 1.00
N VAL A 415 1.86 -26.35 1.92
CA VAL A 415 2.18 -26.57 3.34
C VAL A 415 1.27 -27.67 3.93
N LEU A 416 -0.02 -27.64 3.62
CA LEU A 416 -0.96 -28.66 4.07
C LEU A 416 -0.65 -30.06 3.52
N GLY A 417 -0.33 -30.17 2.22
CA GLY A 417 0.06 -31.42 1.58
C GLY A 417 1.34 -32.00 2.18
N ALA A 418 2.34 -31.14 2.40
CA ALA A 418 3.60 -31.52 3.06
C ALA A 418 3.39 -32.01 4.50
N LEU A 419 2.65 -31.26 5.31
CA LEU A 419 2.36 -31.63 6.71
C LEU A 419 1.52 -32.92 6.77
N ALA A 420 0.58 -33.11 5.85
CA ALA A 420 -0.21 -34.34 5.76
C ALA A 420 0.66 -35.58 5.45
N ALA A 421 1.61 -35.46 4.51
CA ALA A 421 2.56 -36.53 4.20
C ALA A 421 3.49 -36.83 5.38
N TRP A 422 4.05 -35.78 6.01
CA TRP A 422 4.93 -35.92 7.17
C TRP A 422 4.23 -36.59 8.36
N LEU A 423 2.96 -36.25 8.56
CA LEU A 423 2.15 -36.84 9.61
C LEU A 423 1.86 -38.32 9.37
N LYS A 424 1.40 -38.67 8.16
CA LYS A 424 1.08 -40.06 7.78
C LYS A 424 2.27 -41.00 7.98
N GLY A 425 3.44 -40.58 7.51
CA GLY A 425 4.66 -41.39 7.48
C GLY A 425 4.67 -42.53 6.45
N GLY A 426 5.82 -43.20 6.36
CA GLY A 426 6.08 -44.19 5.32
C GLY A 426 5.57 -45.61 5.53
N LEU A 427 5.91 -46.46 4.55
CA LEU A 427 5.64 -47.90 4.52
C LEU A 427 6.92 -48.67 4.80
N LYS A 428 6.90 -49.56 5.79
CA LYS A 428 7.92 -50.59 5.97
C LYS A 428 7.23 -51.95 5.94
N ASN A 429 7.64 -52.82 5.01
CA ASN A 429 7.12 -54.19 4.82
C ASN A 429 5.60 -54.29 4.52
N GLY A 430 5.03 -53.42 3.68
CA GLY A 430 3.64 -53.53 3.23
C GLY A 430 2.58 -52.99 4.20
N VAL A 431 3.01 -52.45 5.34
CA VAL A 431 2.15 -51.91 6.40
C VAL A 431 2.16 -50.38 6.38
N VAL A 432 1.01 -49.74 6.13
CA VAL A 432 0.90 -48.27 6.18
C VAL A 432 1.15 -47.78 7.62
N GLY A 433 1.84 -46.64 7.79
CA GLY A 433 2.12 -46.05 9.12
C GLY A 433 3.24 -46.71 9.93
N SER A 434 4.13 -47.51 9.32
CA SER A 434 5.29 -48.16 9.98
C SER A 434 6.66 -47.64 9.53
N GLY A 435 6.72 -46.67 8.61
CA GLY A 435 7.94 -46.08 8.06
C GLY A 435 8.33 -44.72 8.68
N ASN A 436 9.21 -43.97 8.03
CA ASN A 436 9.70 -42.68 8.51
C ASN A 436 8.58 -41.62 8.44
N GLY A 437 8.14 -41.09 9.58
CA GLY A 437 7.13 -40.02 9.72
C GLY A 437 6.49 -40.02 11.11
N ILE A 438 5.71 -38.99 11.46
CA ILE A 438 5.25 -38.78 12.86
C ILE A 438 4.47 -39.98 13.37
N LEU A 439 3.45 -40.45 12.65
CA LEU A 439 2.65 -41.60 13.10
C LEU A 439 3.43 -42.93 13.06
N GLY A 440 4.44 -43.03 12.19
CA GLY A 440 5.36 -44.16 12.12
C GLY A 440 6.21 -44.35 13.37
N LEU A 441 6.69 -43.25 13.96
CA LEU A 441 7.45 -43.26 15.22
C LEU A 441 6.63 -43.79 16.41
N PHE A 442 5.30 -43.77 16.32
CA PHE A 442 4.38 -44.21 17.38
C PHE A 442 3.73 -45.57 17.09
N GLY A 443 4.26 -46.31 16.12
CA GLY A 443 3.77 -47.63 15.73
C GLY A 443 2.38 -47.53 15.13
N GLY A 444 2.27 -47.00 13.91
CA GLY A 444 1.01 -46.87 13.16
C GLY A 444 0.68 -48.06 12.24
N GLY A 445 1.26 -49.26 12.45
CA GLY A 445 1.20 -50.40 11.53
C GLY A 445 0.41 -51.67 11.97
N GLU A 446 0.50 -52.77 11.23
CA GLU A 446 -0.03 -54.08 11.59
C GLU A 446 0.72 -54.61 12.83
N GLY A 447 -0.01 -54.72 13.95
CA GLY A 447 0.53 -55.12 15.26
C GLY A 447 0.45 -54.08 16.39
N ASN A 448 -0.26 -52.96 16.21
CA ASN A 448 -0.30 -51.81 17.12
C ASN A 448 -0.49 -52.10 18.64
N THR A 449 0.52 -51.75 19.45
CA THR A 449 0.43 -51.72 20.92
C THR A 449 0.06 -50.34 21.51
N MET A 450 0.25 -49.22 20.78
CA MET A 450 -0.04 -47.86 21.31
C MET A 450 -1.23 -47.16 20.64
N MET A 451 -1.30 -47.06 19.31
CA MET A 451 -2.41 -46.41 18.58
C MET A 451 -3.52 -47.36 18.08
N GLY A 452 -3.58 -48.59 18.60
CA GLY A 452 -4.47 -49.66 18.11
C GLY A 452 -5.96 -49.30 18.07
N TRP A 453 -6.43 -48.43 18.96
CA TRP A 453 -7.82 -47.96 18.95
C TRP A 453 -8.15 -47.01 17.79
N MET A 454 -7.15 -46.37 17.17
CA MET A 454 -7.29 -45.48 16.01
C MET A 454 -7.02 -46.18 14.68
N ALA A 455 -6.39 -47.35 14.71
CA ALA A 455 -6.03 -48.14 13.54
C ALA A 455 -7.18 -48.32 12.52
N PRO A 456 -8.45 -48.55 12.95
CA PRO A 456 -9.56 -48.73 12.01
C PRO A 456 -9.96 -47.45 11.24
N GLY A 457 -9.58 -46.26 11.74
CA GLY A 457 -9.86 -44.97 11.10
C GLY A 457 -11.34 -44.63 10.92
N ILE A 458 -11.62 -43.69 10.02
CA ILE A 458 -12.96 -43.25 9.65
C ILE A 458 -13.65 -44.22 8.68
N GLY A 459 -12.95 -45.21 8.10
CA GLY A 459 -13.56 -46.25 7.25
C GLY A 459 -12.62 -47.29 6.60
N GLY A 460 -13.19 -48.44 6.21
CA GLY A 460 -12.59 -49.76 5.90
C GLY A 460 -11.53 -49.87 4.77
N GLY A 461 -10.50 -49.05 4.83
CA GLY A 461 -9.32 -49.06 3.96
C GLY A 461 -8.38 -47.89 4.25
N SER A 462 -8.87 -46.85 4.94
CA SER A 462 -8.08 -45.73 5.41
C SER A 462 -7.62 -46.01 6.85
N GLN A 463 -6.36 -46.41 7.03
CA GLN A 463 -5.79 -46.52 8.38
C GLN A 463 -5.85 -45.16 9.11
N GLY A 464 -5.82 -45.16 10.44
CA GLY A 464 -6.04 -43.99 11.31
C GLY A 464 -5.34 -42.67 10.93
N GLY A 465 -4.22 -42.72 10.21
CA GLY A 465 -3.52 -41.52 9.71
C GLY A 465 -4.30 -40.70 8.68
N ALA A 466 -5.09 -41.33 7.80
CA ALA A 466 -5.89 -40.59 6.81
C ALA A 466 -7.02 -39.77 7.47
N SER A 467 -7.59 -40.32 8.54
CA SER A 467 -8.62 -39.65 9.32
C SER A 467 -8.07 -38.42 10.04
N LEU A 468 -6.84 -38.52 10.55
CA LEU A 468 -6.14 -37.42 11.17
C LEU A 468 -5.82 -36.30 10.17
N ILE A 469 -5.44 -36.63 8.93
CA ILE A 469 -5.23 -35.65 7.85
C ILE A 469 -6.52 -34.86 7.57
N ILE A 470 -7.66 -35.56 7.44
CA ILE A 470 -8.95 -34.90 7.18
C ILE A 470 -9.30 -33.95 8.33
N ILE A 471 -9.10 -34.39 9.57
CA ILE A 471 -9.45 -33.59 10.76
C ILE A 471 -8.54 -32.38 10.90
N LEU A 472 -7.24 -32.54 10.67
CA LEU A 472 -6.32 -31.41 10.63
C LEU A 472 -6.67 -30.46 9.50
N SER A 473 -7.06 -30.96 8.32
CA SER A 473 -7.49 -30.09 7.22
C SER A 473 -8.73 -29.26 7.60
N ILE A 474 -9.69 -29.83 8.33
CA ILE A 474 -10.84 -29.10 8.87
C ILE A 474 -10.38 -28.03 9.87
N VAL A 475 -9.55 -28.42 10.84
CA VAL A 475 -9.03 -27.50 11.87
C VAL A 475 -8.27 -26.36 11.22
N ILE A 476 -7.38 -26.65 10.27
CA ILE A 476 -6.57 -25.66 9.57
C ILE A 476 -7.47 -24.70 8.80
N TRP A 477 -8.44 -25.22 8.05
CA TRP A 477 -9.40 -24.40 7.33
C TRP A 477 -10.18 -23.46 8.26
N LEU A 478 -10.61 -23.94 9.43
CA LEU A 478 -11.27 -23.11 10.45
C LEU A 478 -10.34 -22.07 11.07
N VAL A 479 -9.10 -22.44 11.37
CA VAL A 479 -8.08 -21.51 11.89
C VAL A 479 -7.79 -20.42 10.86
N THR A 480 -7.64 -20.75 9.58
CA THR A 480 -7.45 -19.76 8.51
C THR A 480 -8.63 -18.77 8.43
N ILE A 481 -9.86 -19.26 8.58
CA ILE A 481 -11.05 -18.39 8.60
C ILE A 481 -11.03 -17.45 9.81
N LEU A 482 -10.67 -17.95 10.99
CA LEU A 482 -10.61 -17.16 12.21
C LEU A 482 -9.50 -16.11 12.18
N VAL A 483 -8.29 -16.50 11.78
CA VAL A 483 -7.15 -15.58 11.73
C VAL A 483 -7.38 -14.48 10.69
N GLY A 484 -8.05 -14.79 9.58
CA GLY A 484 -8.43 -13.80 8.58
C GLY A 484 -9.67 -12.96 8.92
N SER A 485 -10.39 -13.27 10.01
CA SER A 485 -11.58 -12.51 10.40
C SER A 485 -11.19 -11.27 11.20
N PRO A 486 -11.81 -10.09 10.99
CA PRO A 486 -11.41 -8.84 11.64
C PRO A 486 -11.72 -8.80 13.15
N SER A 487 -12.60 -9.68 13.63
CA SER A 487 -12.97 -9.81 15.04
C SER A 487 -13.48 -11.22 15.33
N ILE A 488 -13.36 -11.71 16.58
CA ILE A 488 -13.96 -13.00 16.94
C ILE A 488 -15.48 -12.95 16.69
N PRO A 489 -16.03 -13.89 15.91
CA PRO A 489 -17.45 -13.87 15.60
C PRO A 489 -18.30 -14.11 16.83
N THR A 490 -19.38 -13.35 16.98
CA THR A 490 -20.39 -13.67 17.98
C THR A 490 -21.31 -14.77 17.44
N LEU A 491 -21.28 -15.92 18.12
CA LEU A 491 -22.11 -17.06 17.74
C LEU A 491 -23.54 -16.84 18.24
N THR A 492 -24.31 -16.04 17.51
CA THR A 492 -25.74 -15.86 17.76
C THR A 492 -26.54 -17.11 17.31
N PRO A 493 -27.72 -17.38 17.91
CA PRO A 493 -28.59 -18.47 17.45
C PRO A 493 -28.98 -18.36 15.97
N GLN A 494 -29.05 -17.15 15.42
CA GLN A 494 -29.31 -16.91 14.01
C GLN A 494 -28.13 -17.33 13.13
N ALA A 495 -26.90 -16.97 13.51
CA ALA A 495 -25.68 -17.38 12.83
C ALA A 495 -25.56 -18.91 12.76
N ILE A 496 -25.84 -19.60 13.88
CA ILE A 496 -25.82 -21.06 13.95
C ILE A 496 -26.85 -21.67 13.00
N ARG A 497 -28.09 -21.15 13.00
CA ARG A 497 -29.15 -21.62 12.09
C ARG A 497 -28.79 -21.40 10.63
N TYR A 498 -28.28 -20.22 10.29
CA TYR A 498 -27.83 -19.91 8.93
C TYR A 498 -26.68 -20.81 8.48
N GLY A 499 -25.69 -21.04 9.35
CA GLY A 499 -24.61 -21.99 9.13
C GLY A 499 -25.13 -23.40 8.88
N LEU A 500 -26.06 -23.90 9.71
CA LEU A 500 -26.64 -25.23 9.54
C LEU A 500 -27.38 -25.38 8.21
N PHE A 501 -28.24 -24.44 7.83
CA PHE A 501 -28.99 -24.50 6.58
C PHE A 501 -28.09 -24.38 5.35
N SER A 502 -27.12 -23.47 5.37
CA SER A 502 -26.17 -23.30 4.27
C SER A 502 -25.26 -24.52 4.11
N GLY A 503 -24.84 -25.12 5.24
CA GLY A 503 -24.06 -26.35 5.30
C GLY A 503 -24.82 -27.55 4.73
N LEU A 504 -26.04 -27.82 5.22
CA LEU A 504 -26.88 -28.91 4.71
C LEU A 504 -27.12 -28.76 3.20
N ARG A 505 -27.49 -27.57 2.75
CA ARG A 505 -27.74 -27.30 1.32
C ARG A 505 -26.49 -27.55 0.47
N ALA A 506 -25.32 -27.13 0.94
CA ALA A 506 -24.07 -27.36 0.23
C ALA A 506 -23.69 -28.85 0.23
N GLY A 507 -23.82 -29.52 1.37
CA GLY A 507 -23.47 -30.92 1.55
C GLY A 507 -24.30 -31.84 0.68
N PHE A 508 -25.62 -31.64 0.61
CA PHE A 508 -26.49 -32.44 -0.28
C PHE A 508 -26.14 -32.23 -1.76
N LYS A 509 -25.90 -30.98 -2.17
CA LYS A 509 -25.52 -30.69 -3.56
C LYS A 509 -24.21 -31.36 -3.93
N LEU A 510 -23.20 -31.21 -3.09
CA LEU A 510 -21.86 -31.75 -3.34
C LEU A 510 -21.84 -33.27 -3.27
N GLY A 511 -22.44 -33.85 -2.23
CA GLY A 511 -22.52 -35.29 -2.07
C GLY A 511 -23.26 -35.94 -3.23
N GLY A 512 -24.36 -35.33 -3.69
CA GLY A 512 -25.08 -35.78 -4.89
C GLY A 512 -24.21 -35.78 -6.14
N VAL A 513 -23.48 -34.69 -6.41
CA VAL A 513 -22.57 -34.61 -7.56
C VAL A 513 -21.46 -35.67 -7.49
N ILE A 514 -20.83 -35.81 -6.32
CA ILE A 514 -19.76 -36.79 -6.11
C ILE A 514 -20.31 -38.22 -6.27
N SER A 515 -21.51 -38.51 -5.78
CA SER A 515 -22.14 -39.82 -5.98
C SER A 515 -22.44 -40.09 -7.45
N ILE A 516 -22.98 -39.13 -8.19
CA ILE A 516 -23.28 -39.28 -9.63
C ILE A 516 -22.00 -39.60 -10.43
N ILE A 517 -20.88 -38.96 -10.09
CA ILE A 517 -19.58 -39.19 -10.74
C ILE A 517 -18.94 -40.49 -10.24
N GLY A 518 -19.04 -40.78 -8.95
CA GLY A 518 -18.38 -41.91 -8.29
C GLY A 518 -18.99 -43.26 -8.66
N ILE A 519 -20.32 -43.35 -8.80
CA ILE A 519 -21.02 -44.61 -9.13
C ILE A 519 -20.47 -45.26 -10.42
N PRO A 520 -20.39 -44.59 -11.58
CA PRO A 520 -19.84 -45.19 -12.79
C PRO A 520 -18.35 -45.50 -12.65
N PHE A 521 -17.56 -44.63 -11.98
CA PHE A 521 -16.13 -44.85 -11.77
C PHE A 521 -15.85 -46.14 -11.00
N PHE A 522 -16.50 -46.33 -9.84
CA PHE A 522 -16.33 -47.53 -9.03
C PHE A 522 -17.03 -48.77 -9.64
N SER A 523 -18.02 -48.56 -10.51
CA SER A 523 -18.64 -49.66 -11.27
C SER A 523 -17.68 -50.29 -12.28
N ILE A 524 -16.78 -49.50 -12.87
CA ILE A 524 -15.76 -50.01 -13.81
C ILE A 524 -14.76 -50.92 -13.06
N VAL A 525 -14.44 -50.59 -11.82
CA VAL A 525 -13.45 -51.32 -11.02
C VAL A 525 -14.02 -52.59 -10.37
N GLY A 526 -15.26 -52.56 -9.89
CA GLY A 526 -15.83 -53.65 -9.08
C GLY A 526 -17.25 -54.10 -9.45
N GLY A 527 -17.80 -53.64 -10.58
CA GLY A 527 -19.17 -53.92 -10.99
C GLY A 527 -20.22 -53.00 -10.36
N ILE A 528 -21.46 -53.04 -10.86
CA ILE A 528 -22.51 -52.06 -10.56
C ILE A 528 -22.85 -51.98 -9.07
N GLN A 529 -22.97 -53.12 -8.38
CA GLN A 529 -23.27 -53.13 -6.94
C GLN A 529 -22.16 -52.45 -6.13
N HIS A 530 -20.90 -52.67 -6.51
CA HIS A 530 -19.74 -52.04 -5.90
C HIS A 530 -19.70 -50.53 -6.22
N GLY A 531 -20.03 -50.17 -7.45
CA GLY A 531 -20.14 -48.77 -7.85
C GLY A 531 -21.20 -48.01 -7.07
N ILE A 532 -22.39 -48.60 -6.91
CA ILE A 532 -23.48 -47.99 -6.14
C ILE A 532 -23.09 -47.84 -4.67
N SER A 533 -22.54 -48.88 -4.03
CA SER A 533 -22.19 -48.83 -2.61
C SER A 533 -21.09 -47.82 -2.31
N TYR A 534 -20.00 -47.84 -3.08
CA TYR A 534 -18.86 -46.94 -2.87
C TYR A 534 -19.14 -45.51 -3.36
N GLY A 535 -19.81 -45.35 -4.50
CA GLY A 535 -20.19 -44.04 -5.02
C GLY A 535 -21.17 -43.29 -4.11
N LEU A 536 -22.18 -43.97 -3.57
CA LEU A 536 -23.09 -43.37 -2.58
C LEU A 536 -22.39 -43.12 -1.24
N GLY A 537 -21.60 -44.09 -0.75
CA GLY A 537 -20.88 -43.94 0.52
C GLY A 537 -19.89 -42.77 0.53
N ILE A 538 -19.05 -42.67 -0.51
CA ILE A 538 -18.04 -41.60 -0.64
C ILE A 538 -18.71 -40.24 -0.86
N GLY A 539 -19.75 -40.17 -1.70
CA GLY A 539 -20.48 -38.92 -1.92
C GLY A 539 -21.20 -38.44 -0.66
N PHE A 540 -21.82 -39.34 0.12
CA PHE A 540 -22.43 -38.98 1.39
C PHE A 540 -21.38 -38.47 2.40
N PHE A 541 -20.25 -39.16 2.54
CA PHE A 541 -19.17 -38.77 3.44
C PHE A 541 -18.61 -37.38 3.09
N LEU A 542 -18.21 -37.17 1.83
CA LEU A 542 -17.67 -35.90 1.36
C LEU A 542 -18.73 -34.79 1.38
N GLY A 543 -20.01 -35.13 1.17
CA GLY A 543 -21.14 -34.22 1.32
C GLY A 543 -21.29 -33.71 2.75
N ILE A 544 -21.27 -34.59 3.75
CA ILE A 544 -21.30 -34.18 5.17
C ILE A 544 -20.09 -33.33 5.52
N LEU A 545 -18.90 -33.75 5.11
CA LEU A 545 -17.66 -33.03 5.40
C LEU A 545 -17.68 -31.61 4.82
N MET A 546 -18.04 -31.47 3.54
CA MET A 546 -18.13 -30.15 2.89
C MET A 546 -19.29 -29.32 3.41
N GLY A 547 -20.39 -29.96 3.80
CA GLY A 547 -21.51 -29.30 4.46
C GLY A 547 -21.12 -28.73 5.83
N LEU A 548 -20.35 -29.48 6.62
CA LEU A 548 -19.80 -29.02 7.89
C LEU A 548 -18.89 -27.81 7.67
N LEU A 549 -17.90 -27.92 6.78
CA LEU A 549 -16.98 -26.82 6.46
C LEU A 549 -17.78 -25.59 6.06
N ARG A 550 -18.61 -25.68 5.02
CA ARG A 550 -19.38 -24.54 4.50
C ARG A 550 -20.33 -23.94 5.55
N GLY A 551 -20.97 -24.78 6.36
CA GLY A 551 -21.89 -24.32 7.40
C GLY A 551 -21.16 -23.59 8.53
N MET A 552 -20.02 -24.12 8.96
CA MET A 552 -19.18 -23.45 9.96
C MET A 552 -18.61 -22.13 9.43
N GLY A 553 -18.09 -22.10 8.20
CA GLY A 553 -17.59 -20.86 7.60
C GLY A 553 -18.67 -19.80 7.43
N ALA A 554 -19.88 -20.18 7.03
CA ALA A 554 -21.01 -19.27 6.91
C ALA A 554 -21.51 -18.76 8.27
N GLY A 555 -21.52 -19.62 9.30
CA GLY A 555 -21.91 -19.23 10.66
C GLY A 555 -20.88 -18.31 11.31
N LEU A 556 -19.58 -18.62 11.17
CA LEU A 556 -18.49 -17.80 11.70
C LEU A 556 -18.37 -16.45 10.99
N ARG A 557 -18.84 -16.29 9.76
CA ARG A 557 -18.81 -15.02 9.02
C ARG A 557 -20.17 -14.31 8.94
N TYR A 558 -21.14 -14.73 9.75
CA TYR A 558 -22.51 -14.23 9.66
C TYR A 558 -22.61 -12.72 9.88
N GLU A 559 -21.96 -12.18 10.91
CA GLU A 559 -21.99 -10.74 11.21
C GLU A 559 -21.25 -9.91 10.17
N GLU A 560 -20.11 -10.41 9.70
CA GLU A 560 -19.28 -9.76 8.67
C GLU A 560 -20.08 -9.60 7.36
N GLN A 561 -20.78 -10.66 6.94
CA GLN A 561 -21.64 -10.65 5.75
C GLN A 561 -22.84 -9.69 5.84
N GLN A 562 -23.29 -9.35 7.06
CA GLN A 562 -24.37 -8.37 7.25
C GLN A 562 -23.87 -6.94 7.27
N LYS A 563 -22.69 -6.68 7.83
CA LYS A 563 -22.12 -5.32 7.91
C LYS A 563 -21.59 -4.84 6.57
N GLU A 564 -20.95 -5.71 5.81
CA GLU A 564 -20.40 -5.39 4.49
C GLU A 564 -20.94 -6.37 3.44
N PRO A 565 -22.12 -6.09 2.85
CA PRO A 565 -22.64 -6.90 1.75
C PRO A 565 -21.80 -6.64 0.49
N VAL A 566 -20.63 -7.26 0.38
CA VAL A 566 -19.84 -7.24 -0.85
C VAL A 566 -20.67 -7.97 -1.92
N PRO A 567 -20.98 -7.34 -3.07
CA PRO A 567 -21.68 -8.01 -4.15
C PRO A 567 -20.79 -9.12 -4.71
N ALA A 568 -20.95 -10.33 -4.19
CA ALA A 568 -20.19 -11.49 -4.62
C ALA A 568 -20.61 -11.86 -6.06
N LYS A 569 -19.82 -11.39 -7.03
CA LYS A 569 -19.96 -11.83 -8.42
C LYS A 569 -19.71 -13.34 -8.44
N LYS A 570 -20.72 -14.13 -8.85
CA LYS A 570 -20.60 -15.59 -8.86
C LYS A 570 -19.44 -15.99 -9.79
N ALA A 571 -18.40 -16.64 -9.26
CA ALA A 571 -17.35 -17.20 -10.12
C ALA A 571 -17.96 -18.10 -11.18
N SER A 572 -17.44 -17.99 -12.40
CA SER A 572 -17.80 -18.88 -13.50
C SER A 572 -17.50 -20.33 -13.13
N PHE A 573 -18.25 -21.26 -13.71
CA PHE A 573 -17.97 -22.68 -13.54
C PHE A 573 -16.53 -23.03 -13.95
N THR A 574 -16.01 -22.40 -15.01
CA THR A 574 -14.63 -22.57 -15.47
C THR A 574 -13.61 -22.15 -14.42
N ASP A 575 -13.82 -21.01 -13.77
CA ASP A 575 -12.92 -20.51 -12.72
C ASP A 575 -12.84 -21.49 -11.55
N ARG A 576 -13.98 -22.07 -11.17
CA ARG A 576 -14.05 -23.08 -10.11
C ARG A 576 -13.31 -24.35 -10.44
N VAL A 577 -13.41 -24.82 -11.68
CA VAL A 577 -12.66 -26.01 -12.14
C VAL A 577 -11.16 -25.71 -12.15
N ILE A 578 -10.74 -24.55 -12.67
CA ILE A 578 -9.33 -24.14 -12.67
C ILE A 578 -8.80 -24.02 -11.24
N ASP A 579 -9.55 -23.37 -10.35
CA ASP A 579 -9.20 -23.25 -8.93
C ASP A 579 -9.03 -24.64 -8.30
N GLY A 580 -10.01 -25.53 -8.47
CA GLY A 580 -9.96 -26.90 -7.98
C GLY A 580 -8.75 -27.67 -8.51
N LEU A 581 -8.48 -27.62 -9.83
CA LEU A 581 -7.32 -28.29 -10.44
C LEU A 581 -6.01 -27.74 -9.89
N THR A 582 -5.87 -26.41 -9.83
CA THR A 582 -4.65 -25.75 -9.37
C THR A 582 -4.34 -26.18 -7.94
N PHE A 583 -5.28 -26.01 -7.02
CA PHE A 583 -5.06 -26.34 -5.61
C PHE A 583 -4.91 -27.85 -5.38
N GLY A 584 -5.66 -28.67 -6.11
CA GLY A 584 -5.53 -30.12 -6.12
C GLY A 584 -4.14 -30.58 -6.51
N VAL A 585 -3.62 -30.10 -7.64
CA VAL A 585 -2.31 -30.50 -8.18
C VAL A 585 -1.19 -30.10 -7.22
N PHE A 586 -1.15 -28.84 -6.77
CA PHE A 586 -0.07 -28.39 -5.89
C PHE A 586 -0.08 -29.08 -4.52
N GLY A 587 -1.25 -29.32 -3.93
CA GLY A 587 -1.36 -30.08 -2.70
C GLY A 587 -0.90 -31.53 -2.85
N ALA A 588 -1.28 -32.18 -3.96
CA ALA A 588 -0.87 -33.57 -4.24
C ALA A 588 0.62 -33.69 -4.56
N LEU A 589 1.20 -32.78 -5.34
CA LEU A 589 2.63 -32.74 -5.64
C LEU A 589 3.44 -32.53 -4.37
N SER A 590 3.06 -31.59 -3.51
CA SER A 590 3.74 -31.38 -2.23
C SER A 590 3.69 -32.61 -1.33
N PHE A 591 2.56 -33.33 -1.33
CA PHE A 591 2.43 -34.59 -0.61
C PHE A 591 3.37 -35.66 -1.20
N MET A 592 3.42 -35.80 -2.53
CA MET A 592 4.32 -36.75 -3.21
C MET A 592 5.79 -36.51 -2.87
N VAL A 593 6.25 -35.26 -2.97
CA VAL A 593 7.65 -34.89 -2.70
C VAL A 593 8.06 -35.28 -1.28
N VAL A 594 7.20 -35.02 -0.29
CA VAL A 594 7.50 -35.38 1.10
C VAL A 594 7.46 -36.90 1.30
N GLU A 595 6.54 -37.64 0.68
CA GLU A 595 6.57 -39.11 0.75
C GLU A 595 7.81 -39.71 0.07
N GLU A 596 8.26 -39.14 -1.03
CA GLU A 596 9.50 -39.57 -1.69
C GLU A 596 10.71 -39.35 -0.77
N LEU A 597 10.79 -38.19 -0.11
CA LEU A 597 11.81 -37.91 0.90
C LEU A 597 11.76 -38.87 2.10
N LEU A 598 10.57 -39.33 2.48
CA LEU A 598 10.36 -40.31 3.55
C LEU A 598 10.54 -41.77 3.10
N GLN A 599 10.92 -42.01 1.84
CA GLN A 599 11.15 -43.33 1.25
C GLN A 599 9.93 -44.26 1.34
N VAL A 600 8.74 -43.72 1.05
CA VAL A 600 7.47 -44.48 1.04
C VAL A 600 7.30 -45.27 -0.26
N SER A 601 6.51 -46.36 -0.25
CA SER A 601 6.26 -47.16 -1.46
C SER A 601 5.56 -46.37 -2.56
N GLN A 602 5.97 -46.54 -3.82
CA GLN A 602 5.37 -45.80 -4.96
C GLN A 602 3.86 -46.05 -5.13
N GLN A 603 3.38 -47.28 -4.94
CA GLN A 603 1.95 -47.60 -5.11
C GLN A 603 1.05 -46.88 -4.10
N SER A 604 1.46 -46.81 -2.83
CA SER A 604 0.70 -46.06 -1.85
C SER A 604 0.76 -44.56 -2.09
N THR A 605 1.91 -44.03 -2.54
CA THR A 605 2.08 -42.59 -2.73
C THR A 605 1.10 -42.08 -3.78
N LEU A 606 0.95 -42.79 -4.90
CA LEU A 606 -0.03 -42.44 -5.93
C LEU A 606 -1.47 -42.41 -5.39
N ILE A 607 -1.87 -43.42 -4.60
CA ILE A 607 -3.24 -43.50 -4.06
C ILE A 607 -3.52 -42.32 -3.12
N TYR A 608 -2.63 -42.04 -2.17
CA TYR A 608 -2.83 -40.96 -1.21
C TYR A 608 -2.72 -39.57 -1.83
N SER A 609 -1.85 -39.38 -2.82
CA SER A 609 -1.80 -38.15 -3.60
C SER A 609 -3.06 -37.90 -4.41
N CYS A 610 -3.70 -38.95 -4.95
CA CYS A 610 -5.02 -38.84 -5.57
C CYS A 610 -6.10 -38.43 -4.56
N ILE A 611 -6.07 -38.96 -3.33
CA ILE A 611 -6.99 -38.58 -2.26
C ILE A 611 -6.80 -37.10 -1.89
N VAL A 612 -5.55 -36.66 -1.73
CA VAL A 612 -5.21 -35.25 -1.44
C VAL A 612 -5.66 -34.33 -2.58
N PHE A 613 -5.42 -34.72 -3.83
CA PHE A 613 -5.89 -34.01 -5.01
C PHE A 613 -7.42 -33.83 -4.98
N LEU A 614 -8.17 -34.93 -4.82
CA LEU A 614 -9.63 -34.89 -4.81
C LEU A 614 -10.18 -34.06 -3.64
N PHE A 615 -9.54 -34.14 -2.48
CA PHE A 615 -9.91 -33.34 -1.31
C PHE A 615 -9.80 -31.84 -1.61
N PHE A 616 -8.63 -31.36 -2.07
CA PHE A 616 -8.44 -29.94 -2.36
C PHE A 616 -9.25 -29.48 -3.57
N PHE A 617 -9.38 -30.32 -4.60
CA PHE A 617 -10.23 -30.05 -5.75
C PHE A 617 -11.68 -29.82 -5.32
N ALA A 618 -12.21 -30.69 -4.47
CA ALA A 618 -13.58 -30.56 -3.97
C ALA A 618 -13.73 -29.37 -3.01
N ALA A 619 -12.78 -29.20 -2.08
CA ALA A 619 -12.81 -28.14 -1.06
C ALA A 619 -12.80 -26.75 -1.70
N TYR A 620 -11.88 -26.51 -2.63
CA TYR A 620 -11.71 -25.19 -3.21
C TYR A 620 -12.49 -25.01 -4.51
N GLY A 621 -12.52 -26.00 -5.41
CA GLY A 621 -13.23 -25.87 -6.68
C GLY A 621 -14.74 -25.71 -6.47
N PHE A 622 -15.36 -26.63 -5.73
CA PHE A 622 -16.80 -26.58 -5.50
C PHE A 622 -17.21 -25.83 -4.22
N GLY A 623 -16.28 -25.60 -3.29
CA GLY A 623 -16.53 -24.81 -2.08
C GLY A 623 -16.73 -23.31 -2.32
N GLY A 624 -16.33 -22.80 -3.49
CA GLY A 624 -16.53 -21.39 -3.86
C GLY A 624 -15.36 -20.76 -4.62
N GLY A 625 -14.24 -21.47 -4.74
CA GLY A 625 -13.01 -21.02 -5.38
C GLY A 625 -12.41 -19.82 -4.68
N THR A 626 -11.87 -18.92 -5.47
CA THR A 626 -11.41 -17.58 -5.07
C THR A 626 -12.45 -16.75 -4.30
N ASN A 627 -13.76 -17.04 -4.40
CA ASN A 627 -14.78 -16.31 -3.62
C ASN A 627 -14.83 -16.71 -2.13
N LEU A 628 -14.02 -17.67 -1.70
CA LEU A 628 -13.87 -17.98 -0.28
C LEU A 628 -13.22 -16.83 0.51
N PHE A 629 -12.54 -15.89 -0.17
CA PHE A 629 -11.86 -14.78 0.47
C PHE A 629 -12.15 -13.46 -0.27
N PRO A 630 -13.41 -12.97 -0.24
CA PRO A 630 -13.84 -11.84 -1.06
C PRO A 630 -13.19 -10.51 -0.65
N ALA A 631 -12.69 -10.39 0.58
CA ALA A 631 -12.05 -9.19 1.09
C ALA A 631 -10.56 -9.05 0.70
N LEU A 632 -9.92 -10.13 0.21
CA LEU A 632 -8.52 -10.08 -0.24
C LEU A 632 -8.38 -9.35 -1.57
N ALA A 633 -7.25 -8.69 -1.79
CA ALA A 633 -6.88 -8.00 -3.03
C ALA A 633 -7.83 -6.86 -3.45
N GLN A 634 -8.59 -6.28 -2.50
CA GLN A 634 -9.41 -5.09 -2.74
C GLN A 634 -8.64 -3.80 -2.46
N THR A 635 -8.02 -3.72 -1.28
CA THR A 635 -7.24 -2.55 -0.85
C THR A 635 -5.96 -3.02 -0.15
N ILE A 636 -4.83 -2.50 -0.57
CA ILE A 636 -3.53 -2.84 0.01
C ILE A 636 -3.33 -1.97 1.25
N LYS A 637 -3.28 -2.60 2.43
CA LYS A 637 -3.02 -1.96 3.71
C LYS A 637 -1.74 -2.51 4.33
N PRO A 638 -0.59 -1.82 4.17
CA PRO A 638 0.66 -2.29 4.74
C PRO A 638 0.69 -2.13 6.26
N ALA A 639 1.34 -3.06 6.94
CA ALA A 639 1.57 -3.04 8.39
C ALA A 639 2.96 -2.45 8.70
N GLU A 640 3.13 -1.15 8.45
CA GLU A 640 4.46 -0.52 8.45
C GLU A 640 5.02 -0.26 9.85
N THR A 641 4.17 0.21 10.78
CA THR A 641 4.49 0.26 12.21
C THR A 641 3.55 -0.63 13.01
N VAL A 642 4.16 -1.43 13.88
CA VAL A 642 3.46 -2.29 14.81
C VAL A 642 3.62 -1.70 16.20
N LEU A 643 2.51 -1.31 16.80
CA LEU A 643 2.48 -0.89 18.20
C LEU A 643 1.69 -1.93 19.01
N TRP A 644 2.31 -2.40 20.09
CA TRP A 644 1.66 -3.30 21.03
C TRP A 644 1.07 -2.53 22.21
N SER A 645 -0.23 -2.66 22.41
CA SER A 645 -0.94 -2.08 23.55
C SER A 645 -1.38 -3.15 24.54
N TRP A 646 -0.72 -3.16 25.70
CA TRP A 646 -1.08 -4.05 26.82
C TRP A 646 -2.45 -3.69 27.41
N SER A 647 -2.80 -2.40 27.48
CA SER A 647 -4.06 -1.96 28.09
C SER A 647 -5.28 -2.40 27.29
N HIS A 648 -5.25 -2.26 25.96
CA HIS A 648 -6.33 -2.72 25.09
C HIS A 648 -6.44 -4.26 25.10
N MET A 649 -5.30 -4.95 25.01
CA MET A 649 -5.27 -6.41 25.08
C MET A 649 -5.92 -6.94 26.38
N PHE A 650 -5.53 -6.43 27.55
CA PHE A 650 -6.08 -6.88 28.82
C PHE A 650 -7.53 -6.42 29.05
N GLY A 651 -7.90 -5.24 28.53
CA GLY A 651 -9.27 -4.71 28.58
C GLY A 651 -10.27 -5.63 27.89
N ASP A 652 -9.95 -6.07 26.68
CA ASP A 652 -10.87 -6.89 25.87
C ASP A 652 -10.77 -8.39 26.17
N MET A 653 -9.71 -8.83 26.87
CA MET A 653 -9.41 -10.23 27.16
C MET A 653 -10.58 -10.99 27.81
N LYS A 654 -11.33 -10.35 28.71
CA LYS A 654 -12.45 -11.00 29.43
C LYS A 654 -13.63 -11.31 28.51
N GLU A 655 -13.94 -10.43 27.56
CA GLU A 655 -15.01 -10.67 26.60
C GLU A 655 -14.56 -11.65 25.51
N ASN A 656 -13.35 -11.45 25.00
CA ASN A 656 -12.80 -12.25 23.93
C ASN A 656 -12.50 -13.69 24.33
N SER A 657 -12.09 -13.94 25.58
CA SER A 657 -11.95 -15.29 26.11
C SER A 657 -13.29 -16.04 26.10
N LYS A 658 -14.41 -15.40 26.49
CA LYS A 658 -15.74 -16.04 26.45
C LYS A 658 -16.15 -16.42 25.02
N LYS A 659 -15.94 -15.52 24.05
CA LYS A 659 -16.20 -15.79 22.63
C LYS A 659 -15.35 -16.94 22.12
N SER A 660 -14.06 -16.97 22.47
CA SER A 660 -13.13 -18.04 22.08
C SER A 660 -13.53 -19.40 22.66
N VAL A 661 -13.95 -19.45 23.93
CA VAL A 661 -14.48 -20.67 24.56
C VAL A 661 -15.77 -21.14 23.87
N LEU A 662 -16.66 -20.21 23.52
CA LEU A 662 -17.90 -20.56 22.82
C LEU A 662 -17.61 -21.15 21.43
N VAL A 663 -16.68 -20.53 20.68
CA VAL A 663 -16.22 -21.05 19.38
C VAL A 663 -15.60 -22.44 19.53
N ALA A 664 -14.78 -22.65 20.56
CA ALA A 664 -14.17 -23.95 20.87
C ALA A 664 -15.24 -25.03 21.11
N LEU A 665 -16.24 -24.73 21.93
CA LEU A 665 -17.30 -25.66 22.31
C LEU A 665 -18.21 -26.00 21.12
N VAL A 666 -18.65 -25.00 20.37
CA VAL A 666 -19.52 -25.21 19.21
C VAL A 666 -18.79 -26.00 18.13
N THR A 667 -17.54 -25.64 17.84
CA THR A 667 -16.69 -26.37 16.88
C THR A 667 -16.49 -27.81 17.32
N GLY A 668 -16.12 -28.02 18.59
CA GLY A 668 -15.86 -29.35 19.12
C GLY A 668 -17.08 -30.25 19.06
N ILE A 669 -18.26 -29.75 19.44
CA ILE A 669 -19.52 -30.50 19.34
C ILE A 669 -19.85 -30.84 17.88
N CYS A 670 -19.75 -29.87 16.97
CA CYS A 670 -20.09 -30.10 15.55
C CYS A 670 -19.18 -31.17 14.94
N VAL A 671 -17.87 -31.06 15.16
CA VAL A 671 -16.88 -32.04 14.68
C VAL A 671 -17.12 -33.41 15.34
N SER A 672 -17.38 -33.46 16.66
CA SER A 672 -17.70 -34.71 17.36
C SER A 672 -18.93 -35.41 16.79
N VAL A 673 -20.03 -34.68 16.59
CA VAL A 673 -21.27 -35.23 16.06
C VAL A 673 -21.08 -35.76 14.65
N VAL A 674 -20.40 -35.00 13.78
CA VAL A 674 -20.14 -35.41 12.40
C VAL A 674 -19.28 -36.67 12.35
N ILE A 675 -18.14 -36.67 13.04
CA ILE A 675 -17.23 -37.81 13.05
C ILE A 675 -17.90 -39.04 13.65
N ALA A 676 -18.61 -38.88 14.78
CA ALA A 676 -19.33 -39.98 15.42
C ALA A 676 -20.42 -40.55 14.53
N SER A 677 -21.15 -39.70 13.80
CA SER A 677 -22.21 -40.13 12.88
C SER A 677 -21.63 -40.92 11.70
N VAL A 678 -20.60 -40.39 11.05
CA VAL A 678 -19.96 -41.05 9.89
C VAL A 678 -19.39 -42.41 10.28
N THR A 679 -18.61 -42.46 11.36
CA THR A 679 -17.95 -43.69 11.81
C THR A 679 -18.94 -44.76 12.29
N SER A 680 -20.02 -44.34 12.97
CA SER A 680 -21.03 -45.26 13.50
C SER A 680 -22.01 -45.79 12.45
N LEU A 681 -22.33 -45.00 11.40
CA LEU A 681 -23.32 -45.37 10.40
C LEU A 681 -22.76 -46.28 9.30
N PHE A 682 -21.48 -46.12 8.94
CA PHE A 682 -20.93 -46.72 7.72
C PHE A 682 -19.86 -47.78 7.95
N PHE A 683 -19.15 -47.74 9.09
CA PHE A 683 -17.88 -48.47 9.19
C PHE A 683 -17.71 -49.27 10.48
N PHE A 684 -18.14 -48.74 11.63
CA PHE A 684 -17.90 -49.35 12.94
C PHE A 684 -19.11 -49.20 13.87
N ASN A 685 -19.07 -49.88 15.03
CA ASN A 685 -20.14 -49.80 16.02
C ASN A 685 -20.25 -48.40 16.67
N VAL A 686 -21.45 -48.06 17.14
CA VAL A 686 -21.76 -46.78 17.82
C VAL A 686 -20.78 -46.41 18.94
N ARG A 687 -20.33 -47.42 19.73
CA ARG A 687 -19.34 -47.21 20.79
C ARG A 687 -17.99 -46.71 20.27
N TYR A 688 -17.57 -47.20 19.10
CA TYR A 688 -16.35 -46.73 18.43
C TYR A 688 -16.53 -45.28 17.98
N GLY A 689 -17.62 -44.99 17.27
CA GLY A 689 -17.84 -43.67 16.72
C GLY A 689 -18.01 -42.57 17.78
N ILE A 690 -18.69 -42.85 18.89
CA ILE A 690 -18.78 -41.90 20.00
C ILE A 690 -17.40 -41.61 20.59
N ARG A 691 -16.59 -42.65 20.87
CA ARG A 691 -15.23 -42.47 21.42
C ARG A 691 -14.36 -41.68 20.44
N TYR A 692 -14.39 -42.04 19.16
CA TYR A 692 -13.60 -41.41 18.11
C TYR A 692 -14.01 -39.95 17.91
N GLY A 693 -15.31 -39.67 17.80
CA GLY A 693 -15.85 -38.32 17.70
C GLY A 693 -15.53 -37.45 18.91
N LEU A 694 -15.56 -37.99 20.14
CA LEU A 694 -15.18 -37.23 21.34
C LEU A 694 -13.70 -36.82 21.34
N VAL A 695 -12.78 -37.74 21.01
CA VAL A 695 -11.34 -37.41 20.96
C VAL A 695 -11.10 -36.30 19.93
N PHE A 696 -11.61 -36.47 18.72
CA PHE A 696 -11.28 -35.55 17.64
C PHE A 696 -12.05 -34.24 17.68
N GLY A 697 -13.30 -34.24 18.14
CA GLY A 697 -14.02 -32.99 18.35
C GLY A 697 -13.44 -32.19 19.52
N THR A 698 -13.00 -32.82 20.61
CA THR A 698 -12.33 -32.08 21.69
C THR A 698 -10.99 -31.48 21.24
N ILE A 699 -10.17 -32.25 20.53
CA ILE A 699 -8.91 -31.73 19.96
C ILE A 699 -9.21 -30.57 18.99
N SER A 700 -10.13 -30.75 18.05
CA SER A 700 -10.47 -29.73 17.07
C SER A 700 -11.03 -28.45 17.72
N GLY A 701 -11.93 -28.61 18.69
CA GLY A 701 -12.50 -27.50 19.45
C GLY A 701 -11.43 -26.73 20.23
N LEU A 702 -10.52 -27.43 20.92
CA LEU A 702 -9.43 -26.79 21.65
C LEU A 702 -8.46 -26.04 20.73
N ILE A 703 -8.03 -26.64 19.62
CA ILE A 703 -7.11 -25.97 18.69
C ILE A 703 -7.76 -24.72 18.09
N VAL A 704 -9.01 -24.84 17.61
CA VAL A 704 -9.75 -23.71 17.05
C VAL A 704 -10.02 -22.63 18.12
N GLY A 705 -10.28 -23.03 19.37
CA GLY A 705 -10.41 -22.12 20.51
C GLY A 705 -9.13 -21.38 20.86
N ILE A 706 -7.99 -22.08 20.88
CA ILE A 706 -6.66 -21.50 21.10
C ILE A 706 -6.33 -20.51 19.97
N ALA A 707 -6.59 -20.91 18.73
CA ALA A 707 -6.41 -20.03 17.58
C ALA A 707 -7.29 -18.77 17.68
N ALA A 708 -8.57 -18.91 18.02
CA ALA A 708 -9.48 -17.77 18.22
C ALA A 708 -8.98 -16.84 19.34
N PHE A 709 -8.51 -17.42 20.45
CA PHE A 709 -7.98 -16.66 21.58
C PHE A 709 -6.70 -15.90 21.22
N LEU A 710 -5.73 -16.57 20.60
CA LEU A 710 -4.47 -15.93 20.18
C LEU A 710 -4.70 -14.87 19.12
N THR A 711 -5.56 -15.15 18.13
CA THR A 711 -5.96 -14.17 17.10
C THR A 711 -6.52 -12.93 17.76
N SER A 712 -7.34 -13.09 18.80
CA SER A 712 -7.95 -11.97 19.49
C SER A 712 -7.00 -11.20 20.40
N MET A 713 -6.11 -11.87 21.12
CA MET A 713 -5.05 -11.19 21.86
C MET A 713 -4.21 -10.36 20.90
N LEU A 714 -3.90 -10.93 19.73
CA LEU A 714 -3.16 -10.23 18.71
C LEU A 714 -3.96 -9.05 18.18
N GLN A 715 -5.21 -9.21 17.74
CA GLN A 715 -6.04 -8.10 17.25
C GLN A 715 -6.27 -6.98 18.28
N SER A 716 -6.39 -7.32 19.56
CA SER A 716 -6.65 -6.34 20.63
C SER A 716 -5.37 -5.61 21.07
N GLY A 717 -4.22 -6.29 20.98
CA GLY A 717 -2.92 -5.72 21.35
C GLY A 717 -2.16 -5.10 20.18
N TRP A 718 -2.35 -5.62 18.97
CA TRP A 718 -1.62 -5.25 17.76
C TRP A 718 -2.37 -4.15 17.01
N SER A 719 -1.75 -2.98 16.93
CA SER A 719 -2.19 -1.95 15.99
C SER A 719 -1.17 -1.85 14.85
N SER A 720 -1.65 -2.04 13.63
CA SER A 720 -0.92 -1.74 12.41
C SER A 720 -1.29 -0.34 11.94
N THR A 721 -0.34 0.58 11.98
CA THR A 721 -0.51 1.92 11.45
C THR A 721 0.35 2.09 10.21
N ILE A 722 -0.21 2.78 9.21
CA ILE A 722 0.54 3.24 8.04
C ILE A 722 1.35 4.46 8.50
N LEU A 723 2.64 4.49 8.20
CA LEU A 723 3.45 5.66 8.49
C LEU A 723 2.98 6.82 7.60
N PRO A 724 2.95 8.04 8.17
CA PRO A 724 2.87 9.24 7.37
C PRO A 724 3.90 9.22 6.23
N PRO A 725 3.51 9.68 5.04
CA PRO A 725 4.36 9.61 3.85
C PRO A 725 5.67 10.39 4.03
N GLU A 726 5.69 11.45 4.85
CA GLU A 726 6.89 12.24 5.09
C GLU A 726 7.91 11.56 6.03
N LYS A 727 7.54 10.43 6.66
CA LYS A 727 8.45 9.62 7.48
C LYS A 727 9.19 8.55 6.68
N HIS A 728 8.76 8.30 5.44
CA HIS A 728 9.48 7.42 4.53
C HIS A 728 10.73 8.14 4.03
N THR A 729 11.88 7.49 4.21
CA THR A 729 13.18 8.02 3.79
C THR A 729 13.64 7.38 2.49
N LYS A 730 13.19 6.14 2.24
CA LYS A 730 13.46 5.36 1.04
C LYS A 730 12.14 5.01 0.32
N PRO A 731 12.16 4.90 -1.02
CA PRO A 731 11.03 4.34 -1.77
C PRO A 731 10.69 2.92 -1.28
N ASN A 732 9.41 2.55 -1.29
CA ASN A 732 8.93 1.20 -0.98
C ASN A 732 9.17 0.70 0.46
N GLU A 733 9.68 1.57 1.34
CA GLU A 733 10.03 1.25 2.72
C GLU A 733 8.84 0.68 3.51
N GLY A 734 7.63 1.18 3.26
CA GLY A 734 6.40 0.70 3.89
C GLY A 734 6.10 -0.78 3.64
N ILE A 735 6.24 -1.23 2.39
CA ILE A 735 5.93 -2.62 1.99
C ILE A 735 6.98 -3.59 2.55
N LEU A 736 8.26 -3.20 2.52
CA LEU A 736 9.34 -3.98 3.11
C LEU A 736 9.18 -4.12 4.63
N ARG A 737 8.84 -3.02 5.32
CA ARG A 737 8.52 -3.04 6.76
C ARG A 737 7.33 -3.94 7.07
N SER A 738 6.29 -3.92 6.24
CA SER A 738 5.12 -4.81 6.38
C SER A 738 5.52 -6.29 6.32
N GLY A 739 6.36 -6.68 5.36
CA GLY A 739 6.88 -8.05 5.26
C GLY A 739 7.73 -8.45 6.47
N ARG A 740 8.65 -7.58 6.89
CA ARG A 740 9.51 -7.82 8.07
C ARG A 740 8.71 -7.95 9.36
N ASN A 741 7.74 -7.07 9.59
CA ASN A 741 6.88 -7.09 10.77
C ASN A 741 6.02 -8.36 10.82
N ALA A 742 5.52 -8.83 9.67
CA ALA A 742 4.79 -10.09 9.57
C ALA A 742 5.66 -11.29 9.96
N LEU A 743 6.92 -11.33 9.51
CA LEU A 743 7.88 -12.38 9.90
C LEU A 743 8.21 -12.34 11.39
N ILE A 744 8.47 -11.16 11.95
CA ILE A 744 8.75 -10.99 13.38
C ILE A 744 7.56 -11.46 14.22
N GLY A 745 6.34 -11.04 13.87
CA GLY A 745 5.12 -11.48 14.53
C GLY A 745 4.94 -13.00 14.47
N ALA A 746 5.14 -13.60 13.29
CA ALA A 746 5.04 -15.04 13.12
C ALA A 746 6.08 -15.81 13.94
N CYS A 747 7.34 -15.36 13.98
CA CYS A 747 8.39 -15.97 14.81
C CYS A 747 8.05 -15.96 16.31
N PHE A 748 7.31 -14.95 16.79
CA PHE A 748 6.94 -14.84 18.20
C PHE A 748 5.67 -15.64 18.55
N PHE A 749 4.60 -15.48 17.78
CA PHE A 749 3.29 -16.05 18.13
C PHE A 749 3.09 -17.49 17.65
N ALA A 750 3.77 -17.91 16.58
CA ALA A 750 3.60 -19.26 16.05
C ALA A 750 4.10 -20.36 17.01
N PRO A 751 5.26 -20.24 17.67
CA PRO A 751 5.69 -21.20 18.68
C PRO A 751 4.71 -21.28 19.87
N ILE A 752 4.15 -20.14 20.31
CA ILE A 752 3.17 -20.09 21.40
C ILE A 752 1.91 -20.86 21.02
N GLY A 753 1.36 -20.59 19.83
CA GLY A 753 0.19 -21.31 19.30
C GLY A 753 0.46 -22.79 19.07
N GLY A 754 1.64 -23.13 18.56
CA GLY A 754 2.09 -24.50 18.39
C GLY A 754 2.15 -25.25 19.71
N VAL A 755 2.87 -24.74 20.71
CA VAL A 755 2.99 -25.38 22.03
C VAL A 755 1.63 -25.54 22.71
N ALA A 756 0.80 -24.49 22.73
CA ALA A 756 -0.53 -24.55 23.33
C ALA A 756 -1.42 -25.61 22.64
N SER A 757 -1.38 -25.66 21.31
CA SER A 757 -2.17 -26.62 20.53
C SER A 757 -1.61 -28.04 20.63
N GLY A 758 -0.29 -28.20 20.71
CA GLY A 758 0.37 -29.48 20.95
C GLY A 758 0.06 -30.05 22.33
N LEU A 759 -0.01 -29.21 23.36
CA LEU A 759 -0.51 -29.59 24.69
C LEU A 759 -1.98 -30.03 24.62
N ALA A 760 -2.83 -29.29 23.91
CA ALA A 760 -4.23 -29.68 23.70
C ALA A 760 -4.36 -31.04 23.00
N CYS A 761 -3.58 -31.27 21.94
CA CYS A 761 -3.49 -32.57 21.26
C CYS A 761 -3.04 -33.66 22.23
N GLY A 762 -1.94 -33.44 22.96
CA GLY A 762 -1.39 -34.39 23.92
C GLY A 762 -2.41 -34.77 25.00
N ILE A 763 -3.08 -33.79 25.60
CA ILE A 763 -4.11 -34.02 26.61
C ILE A 763 -5.31 -34.77 26.03
N GLY A 764 -5.78 -34.40 24.83
CA GLY A 764 -6.89 -35.08 24.15
C GLY A 764 -6.57 -36.56 23.88
N PHE A 765 -5.38 -36.83 23.36
CA PHE A 765 -4.89 -38.19 23.12
C PHE A 765 -4.64 -38.97 24.42
N GLY A 766 -4.11 -38.33 25.46
CA GLY A 766 -3.83 -38.93 26.76
C GLY A 766 -5.08 -39.25 27.57
N LEU A 767 -5.93 -38.26 27.87
CA LEU A 767 -7.09 -38.41 28.75
C LEU A 767 -8.25 -39.16 28.09
N ILE A 768 -8.57 -38.81 26.84
CA ILE A 768 -9.75 -39.34 26.14
C ILE A 768 -9.34 -40.53 25.27
N GLY A 769 -8.21 -40.42 24.57
CA GLY A 769 -7.64 -41.50 23.77
C GLY A 769 -7.04 -42.64 24.59
N ARG A 770 -6.61 -42.38 25.84
CA ARG A 770 -5.87 -43.31 26.73
C ARG A 770 -4.54 -43.77 26.13
N LEU A 771 -3.85 -42.88 25.42
CA LEU A 771 -2.56 -43.14 24.78
C LEU A 771 -1.40 -42.98 25.78
N PRO A 772 -0.55 -44.01 26.01
CA PRO A 772 0.57 -43.90 26.95
C PRO A 772 1.70 -42.97 26.48
N ALA A 773 1.91 -42.82 25.16
CA ALA A 773 2.92 -41.94 24.56
C ALA A 773 2.40 -40.53 24.22
N TRP A 774 1.34 -40.07 24.88
CA TRP A 774 0.70 -38.78 24.60
C TRP A 774 1.61 -37.54 24.70
N PRO A 775 2.65 -37.46 25.56
CA PRO A 775 3.50 -36.27 25.64
C PRO A 775 4.35 -36.06 24.38
N VAL A 776 4.93 -37.15 23.86
CA VAL A 776 5.76 -37.10 22.65
C VAL A 776 4.91 -36.80 21.42
N MET A 777 3.69 -37.35 21.37
CA MET A 777 2.72 -37.00 20.34
C MET A 777 2.35 -35.51 20.42
N GLY A 778 2.06 -34.99 21.61
CA GLY A 778 1.81 -33.55 21.83
C GLY A 778 2.96 -32.67 21.34
N MET A 779 4.21 -33.07 21.55
CA MET A 779 5.39 -32.36 21.05
C MET A 779 5.47 -32.37 19.52
N ALA A 780 5.18 -33.49 18.86
CA ALA A 780 5.15 -33.58 17.40
C ALA A 780 4.07 -32.66 16.81
N PHE A 781 2.87 -32.64 17.41
CA PHE A 781 1.81 -31.70 17.02
C PHE A 781 2.18 -30.24 17.32
N ALA A 782 2.96 -29.98 18.37
CA ALA A 782 3.40 -28.63 18.68
C ALA A 782 4.27 -28.04 17.56
N VAL A 783 5.24 -28.81 17.06
CA VAL A 783 6.09 -28.39 15.93
C VAL A 783 5.27 -28.24 14.66
N MET A 784 4.44 -29.24 14.34
CA MET A 784 3.59 -29.24 13.15
C MET A 784 2.64 -28.03 13.11
N LEU A 785 1.97 -27.75 14.23
CA LEU A 785 1.04 -26.62 14.33
C LEU A 785 1.77 -25.28 14.44
N ALA A 786 2.99 -25.23 15.00
CA ALA A 786 3.82 -24.02 14.95
C ALA A 786 4.14 -23.61 13.50
N ILE A 787 4.55 -24.55 12.64
CA ILE A 787 4.80 -24.29 11.21
C ILE A 787 3.53 -23.75 10.53
N MET A 788 2.39 -24.35 10.84
CA MET A 788 1.10 -23.91 10.32
C MET A 788 0.73 -22.51 10.79
N PHE A 789 0.80 -22.23 12.09
CA PHE A 789 0.53 -20.88 12.63
C PHE A 789 1.49 -19.86 12.02
N PHE A 790 2.76 -20.20 11.81
CA PHE A 790 3.74 -19.31 11.20
C PHE A 790 3.28 -18.85 9.81
N VAL A 791 2.92 -19.79 8.93
CA VAL A 791 2.43 -19.47 7.58
C VAL A 791 1.15 -18.62 7.62
N ILE A 792 0.21 -18.99 8.48
CA ILE A 792 -1.06 -18.26 8.62
C ILE A 792 -0.82 -16.84 9.14
N PHE A 793 0.07 -16.65 10.13
CA PHE A 793 0.41 -15.33 10.68
C PHE A 793 1.13 -14.44 9.67
N VAL A 794 2.14 -14.97 8.96
CA VAL A 794 2.87 -14.22 7.92
C VAL A 794 1.89 -13.69 6.88
N ILE A 795 0.97 -14.54 6.41
CA ILE A 795 -0.07 -14.15 5.46
C ILE A 795 -0.94 -13.05 6.07
N ALA A 796 -1.55 -13.30 7.23
CA ALA A 796 -2.59 -12.44 7.77
C ALA A 796 -2.13 -11.07 8.31
N HIS A 797 -0.86 -10.90 8.73
CA HIS A 797 -0.43 -9.71 9.50
C HIS A 797 0.68 -8.90 8.81
N GLY A 798 0.64 -8.83 7.48
CA GLY A 798 1.48 -7.92 6.69
C GLY A 798 2.11 -8.54 5.45
N GLY A 799 2.20 -9.87 5.37
CA GLY A 799 2.71 -10.58 4.20
C GLY A 799 1.75 -10.54 3.01
N ILE A 800 0.43 -10.49 3.23
CA ILE A 800 -0.55 -10.25 2.16
C ILE A 800 -0.26 -8.93 1.44
N ALA A 801 0.00 -7.84 2.16
CA ALA A 801 0.25 -6.53 1.54
C ALA A 801 1.49 -6.57 0.64
N TRP A 802 2.54 -7.30 1.05
CA TRP A 802 3.73 -7.53 0.24
C TRP A 802 3.39 -8.30 -1.04
N ILE A 803 2.68 -9.43 -0.95
CA ILE A 803 2.27 -10.24 -2.11
C ILE A 803 1.36 -9.42 -3.04
N GLU A 804 0.37 -8.73 -2.49
CA GLU A 804 -0.56 -7.87 -3.20
C GLU A 804 0.16 -6.77 -3.96
N HIS A 805 1.18 -6.15 -3.35
CA HIS A 805 1.93 -5.06 -3.96
C HIS A 805 2.73 -5.51 -5.16
N TYR A 806 3.56 -6.54 -5.01
CA TYR A 806 4.42 -7.01 -6.10
C TYR A 806 3.61 -7.70 -7.22
N THR A 807 2.50 -8.36 -6.88
CA THR A 807 1.56 -8.86 -7.90
C THR A 807 0.92 -7.70 -8.65
N LEU A 808 0.58 -6.60 -7.98
CA LEU A 808 0.01 -5.42 -8.61
C LEU A 808 1.01 -4.77 -9.57
N ARG A 809 2.28 -4.64 -9.15
CA ARG A 809 3.35 -4.12 -10.00
C ARG A 809 3.53 -4.96 -11.28
N TRP A 810 3.50 -6.28 -11.15
CA TRP A 810 3.59 -7.19 -12.28
C TRP A 810 2.43 -6.99 -13.27
N TYR A 811 1.20 -6.75 -12.78
CA TYR A 811 0.05 -6.46 -13.63
C TYR A 811 0.18 -5.11 -14.36
N PHE A 812 0.70 -4.06 -13.71
CA PHE A 812 0.97 -2.78 -14.39
C PHE A 812 2.04 -2.93 -15.47
N TRP A 813 3.12 -3.66 -15.17
CA TRP A 813 4.17 -3.94 -16.15
C TRP A 813 3.64 -4.71 -17.35
N ARG A 814 2.87 -5.78 -17.11
CA ARG A 814 2.25 -6.59 -18.17
C ARG A 814 1.29 -5.78 -19.05
N ALA A 815 0.63 -4.79 -18.46
CA ALA A 815 -0.25 -3.88 -19.18
C ALA A 815 0.51 -2.73 -19.90
N GLY A 816 1.83 -2.63 -19.71
CA GLY A 816 2.68 -1.61 -20.35
C GLY A 816 2.66 -0.25 -19.65
N PHE A 817 2.03 -0.14 -18.48
CA PHE A 817 1.85 1.14 -17.77
C PHE A 817 3.12 1.64 -17.08
N MET A 818 4.03 0.73 -16.68
CA MET A 818 5.29 1.08 -16.04
C MET A 818 6.36 -0.02 -16.26
N PRO A 819 7.66 0.29 -16.14
CA PRO A 819 8.72 -0.71 -16.21
C PRO A 819 8.72 -1.63 -14.98
N LEU A 820 9.37 -2.80 -15.08
CA LEU A 820 9.59 -3.70 -13.94
C LEU A 820 10.34 -2.96 -12.83
N ARG A 821 11.50 -2.37 -13.19
CA ARG A 821 12.36 -1.65 -12.25
C ARG A 821 11.95 -0.20 -12.06
N PHE A 822 10.80 0.00 -11.45
CA PHE A 822 10.15 1.31 -11.41
C PHE A 822 10.89 2.34 -10.56
N VAL A 823 11.49 1.94 -9.45
CA VAL A 823 12.26 2.88 -8.59
C VAL A 823 13.48 3.38 -9.35
N ARG A 824 14.24 2.48 -9.99
CA ARG A 824 15.39 2.84 -10.83
C ARG A 824 15.01 3.72 -12.02
N PHE A 825 13.83 3.48 -12.61
CA PHE A 825 13.28 4.36 -13.63
C PHE A 825 13.01 5.77 -13.08
N LEU A 826 12.37 5.90 -11.92
CA LEU A 826 12.11 7.21 -11.31
C LEU A 826 13.40 7.95 -10.92
N GLU A 827 14.44 7.24 -10.50
CA GLU A 827 15.77 7.82 -10.25
C GLU A 827 16.44 8.29 -11.54
N THR A 828 16.25 7.57 -12.65
CA THR A 828 16.75 7.96 -13.98
C THR A 828 16.07 9.26 -14.44
N VAL A 829 14.74 9.31 -14.36
CA VAL A 829 13.94 10.50 -14.72
C VAL A 829 14.17 11.66 -13.74
N GLN A 830 14.61 11.37 -12.51
CA GLN A 830 15.03 12.38 -11.56
C GLN A 830 16.34 13.06 -11.99
N ALA A 831 17.31 12.30 -12.52
CA ALA A 831 18.54 12.86 -13.07
C ALA A 831 18.25 13.81 -14.26
N ASP A 832 17.27 13.46 -15.08
CA ASP A 832 16.79 14.29 -16.20
C ASP A 832 15.96 15.51 -15.75
N ALA A 833 15.83 15.76 -14.43
CA ALA A 833 15.07 16.87 -13.83
C ALA A 833 13.58 16.93 -14.19
N LEU A 834 12.99 15.85 -14.70
CA LEU A 834 11.55 15.75 -14.96
C LEU A 834 10.75 15.51 -13.68
N VAL A 835 11.36 14.80 -12.73
CA VAL A 835 10.80 14.44 -11.43
C VAL A 835 11.83 14.77 -10.34
N ARG A 836 11.39 15.06 -9.12
CA ARG A 836 12.23 15.27 -7.95
C ARG A 836 11.83 14.35 -6.81
N LYS A 837 12.81 13.90 -6.03
CA LYS A 837 12.59 13.09 -4.82
C LYS A 837 12.16 13.96 -3.64
N VAL A 838 11.12 13.55 -2.93
CA VAL A 838 10.59 14.21 -1.73
C VAL A 838 10.40 13.15 -0.63
N GLY A 839 11.38 13.02 0.28
CA GLY A 839 11.44 11.90 1.22
C GLY A 839 11.58 10.57 0.49
N GLY A 840 10.70 9.61 0.78
CA GLY A 840 10.58 8.33 0.08
C GLY A 840 9.75 8.38 -1.21
N GLY A 841 9.13 9.52 -1.54
CA GLY A 841 8.27 9.69 -2.72
C GLY A 841 8.88 10.55 -3.81
N TYR A 842 8.10 10.74 -4.88
CA TYR A 842 8.50 11.47 -6.10
C TYR A 842 7.43 12.51 -6.49
N MET A 843 7.85 13.63 -7.05
CA MET A 843 6.96 14.71 -7.51
C MET A 843 7.47 15.25 -8.85
N PHE A 844 6.58 15.59 -9.78
CA PHE A 844 7.00 16.29 -11.01
C PHE A 844 7.64 17.64 -10.68
N THR A 845 8.74 17.98 -11.36
CA THR A 845 9.48 19.23 -11.09
C THR A 845 8.60 20.46 -11.27
N HIS A 846 7.73 20.43 -12.29
CA HIS A 846 6.74 21.47 -12.55
C HIS A 846 5.36 20.88 -12.84
N ARG A 847 4.32 21.52 -12.29
CA ARG A 847 2.92 21.16 -12.55
C ARG A 847 2.55 21.25 -14.03
N LEU A 848 3.15 22.18 -14.79
CA LEU A 848 2.93 22.26 -16.24
C LEU A 848 3.38 21.01 -16.98
N ILE A 849 4.51 20.40 -16.56
CA ILE A 849 5.03 19.18 -17.15
C ILE A 849 4.09 18.01 -16.83
N GLN A 850 3.63 17.92 -15.57
CA GLN A 850 2.63 16.93 -15.16
C GLN A 850 1.33 17.08 -15.96
N GLU A 851 0.81 18.30 -16.10
CA GLU A 851 -0.42 18.57 -16.87
C GLU A 851 -0.25 18.24 -18.35
N HIS A 852 0.92 18.52 -18.94
CA HIS A 852 1.24 18.16 -20.32
C HIS A 852 1.25 16.64 -20.52
N PHE A 853 1.98 15.90 -19.68
CA PHE A 853 2.01 14.43 -19.71
C PHE A 853 0.61 13.82 -19.48
N ALA A 854 -0.19 14.35 -18.56
CA ALA A 854 -1.54 13.88 -18.33
C ALA A 854 -2.44 14.10 -19.56
N ARG A 855 -2.30 15.23 -20.28
CA ARG A 855 -3.03 15.50 -21.53
C ARG A 855 -2.57 14.61 -22.68
N LEU A 856 -1.28 14.29 -22.76
CA LEU A 856 -0.76 13.34 -23.76
C LEU A 856 -1.41 11.97 -23.58
N TYR A 857 -1.59 11.53 -22.34
CA TYR A 857 -2.30 10.29 -22.03
C TYR A 857 -3.79 10.36 -22.42
N GLU A 858 -4.50 11.42 -22.04
CA GLU A 858 -5.92 11.61 -22.39
C GLU A 858 -6.16 11.58 -23.91
N ARG A 859 -5.27 12.19 -24.71
CA ARG A 859 -5.36 12.15 -26.18
C ARG A 859 -5.08 10.77 -26.79
N GLN A 860 -4.34 9.91 -26.10
CA GLN A 860 -4.06 8.55 -26.56
C GLN A 860 -5.22 7.60 -26.26
N ASP A 861 -5.93 7.80 -25.14
CA ASP A 861 -7.04 6.95 -24.69
C ASP A 861 -8.43 7.39 -25.21
N ASP A 862 -8.59 8.62 -25.71
CA ASP A 862 -9.80 9.12 -26.37
C ASP A 862 -9.55 9.35 -27.88
N PRO A 863 -9.74 8.34 -28.74
CA PRO A 863 -9.50 8.44 -30.19
C PRO A 863 -10.64 9.12 -30.96
N SER A 864 -11.45 9.96 -30.30
CA SER A 864 -12.61 10.61 -30.92
C SER A 864 -12.26 11.76 -31.88
#